data_AF-A0A8H4NSQ3-F1
#
_entry.id   AF-A0A8H4NSQ3-F1
#
_cell.length_a   1.000
_cell.length_b   1.000
_cell.length_c   1.000
_cell.angle_alpha   90.00
_cell.angle_beta   90.00
_cell.angle_gamma   90.00
#
_symmetry.space_group_name_H-M   'P 1'
#
loop_
_entity.id
_entity.type
_entity.pdbx_description
1 polymer ?
#
loop_
_entity_poly.entity_id
_entity_poly.type
_entity_poly.pdbx_seq_one_letter_code
_entity_poly.pdbx_strand_id
1 'polypeptide(L)'
;MDPSDNDGSYRFSPVTFNDHAGQLWIVTILSLIYSTLVALARLYIKYHKFGFDDIFFALAMIFHLAQSIAVFIGLSNGLGKFNSITAPEQWATSSKSTLAAGILCLLTLSLAKCSVLALIRRIIGSKPGKSGPVCIGLMIIIVVWGVGSCLAWLVNCRADSLLALDNVKQCPHQNTRWAVITAMDVLTEILTWLLVLQLSWSVNLSYIRKCQVVMAFSFRIPLIALSAVHLAYSATNPASTEPQFGVTKALLCQQIMVAWSLISATVPNLKNFLKSFSIGMGFPVSLDPSMSGSGNVYALQSLRNNRSGVTSSAAVTTAVKSTSDSAAHSQPHSWRPDRVSSQTTAARNSGSNSRNDTSEEGRNSRTGSQEMIINKEVTWKVTPSKVIVTEDIKVLDLALHITSRLSLSPGSDEKTMSEIVLRDARYSELPEIAHTMSEAFWKDNLFGELIHPHRNAYPDDVDLYWLRRARVNFWDYRWRWLVAVAKDESGKEVIAGIAQWARLGDGGEKLECWYLDPRNLLKPLSSIAMNIHAWVWPNRASDPKEEDIIERAYPHFEDIWSGKRAESWYLEGLAVRPDFQRRNVGRKLVHWGLAQAKAEGICASVVSAFGTEEFYKKCGFDEQYGSARQGEGNPLADVEGANMFWKWPEA
;
A
#
# COMPACT_ATOMS: atom_id res chain seq x y z
N MET A 1 19.88 38.26 -42.93
CA MET A 1 20.63 37.01 -43.22
C MET A 1 21.63 36.94 -42.09
N ASP A 2 21.24 36.29 -41.00
CA ASP A 2 21.86 36.50 -39.69
C ASP A 2 22.37 35.14 -39.17
N PRO A 3 23.70 34.92 -39.17
CA PRO A 3 24.29 33.61 -38.90
C PRO A 3 24.73 33.51 -37.42
N SER A 4 23.79 33.52 -36.49
CA SER A 4 24.09 33.50 -35.05
C SER A 4 23.07 32.74 -34.21
N ASP A 5 23.04 31.41 -34.36
CA ASP A 5 22.64 30.47 -33.29
C ASP A 5 23.12 29.06 -33.65
N ASN A 6 24.41 28.80 -33.40
CA ASN A 6 25.05 27.50 -33.65
C ASN A 6 25.54 26.90 -32.31
N ASP A 7 24.68 26.94 -31.29
CA ASP A 7 24.93 26.30 -30.00
C ASP A 7 24.81 24.77 -30.17
N GLY A 8 25.96 24.10 -30.18
CA GLY A 8 26.16 22.72 -30.65
C GLY A 8 25.60 21.61 -29.75
N SER A 9 24.42 21.80 -29.17
CA SER A 9 23.72 20.76 -28.43
C SER A 9 23.17 19.70 -29.40
N TYR A 10 23.81 18.52 -29.43
CA TYR A 10 23.43 17.36 -30.26
C TYR A 10 22.07 16.76 -29.86
N ARG A 11 20.98 17.48 -30.13
CA ARG A 11 19.60 17.09 -29.83
C ARG A 11 19.06 16.15 -30.92
N PHE A 12 18.72 14.93 -30.52
CA PHE A 12 18.18 13.85 -31.39
C PHE A 12 17.02 14.31 -32.31
N SER A 13 16.16 15.19 -31.81
CA SER A 13 15.29 16.03 -32.64
C SER A 13 15.24 17.42 -32.03
N PRO A 14 15.53 18.49 -32.79
CA PRO A 14 15.27 19.84 -32.32
C PRO A 14 13.76 20.09 -32.23
N VAL A 15 13.39 21.19 -31.57
CA VAL A 15 12.05 21.78 -31.59
C VAL A 15 12.23 23.24 -32.00
N THR A 16 11.95 23.53 -33.27
CA THR A 16 12.09 24.85 -33.89
C THR A 16 10.78 25.25 -34.55
N PHE A 17 10.65 26.51 -34.95
CA PHE A 17 9.44 27.03 -35.61
C PHE A 17 8.99 26.22 -36.84
N ASN A 18 9.93 25.55 -37.51
CA ASN A 18 9.77 24.74 -38.71
C ASN A 18 9.88 23.21 -38.50
N ASP A 19 10.17 22.75 -37.27
CA ASP A 19 10.28 21.33 -36.91
C ASP A 19 9.69 21.08 -35.52
N HIS A 20 8.50 20.47 -35.48
CA HIS A 20 7.84 20.04 -34.25
C HIS A 20 7.93 18.52 -34.02
N ALA A 21 8.71 17.78 -34.82
CA ALA A 21 8.86 16.32 -34.69
C ALA A 21 9.31 15.92 -33.27
N GLY A 22 10.19 16.71 -32.64
CA GLY A 22 10.67 16.46 -31.28
C GLY A 22 9.58 16.45 -30.21
N GLN A 23 8.51 17.24 -30.38
CA GLN A 23 7.37 17.23 -29.45
C GLN A 23 6.61 15.88 -29.54
N LEU A 24 6.39 15.41 -30.78
CA LEU A 24 5.66 14.15 -31.02
C LEU A 24 6.49 12.92 -30.63
N TRP A 25 7.82 12.96 -30.80
CA TRP A 25 8.74 11.96 -30.23
C TRP A 25 8.55 11.83 -28.71
N ILE A 26 8.67 12.95 -27.98
CA ILE A 26 8.58 12.97 -26.50
C ILE A 26 7.23 12.42 -26.03
N VAL A 27 6.11 12.91 -26.59
CA VAL A 27 4.77 12.49 -26.15
C VAL A 27 4.48 11.03 -26.52
N THR A 28 4.97 10.53 -27.66
CA THR A 28 4.80 9.11 -28.03
C THR A 28 5.60 8.18 -27.10
N ILE A 29 6.82 8.57 -26.72
CA ILE A 29 7.64 7.83 -25.75
C ILE A 29 6.98 7.83 -24.36
N LEU A 30 6.52 8.99 -23.88
CA LEU A 30 5.80 9.08 -22.59
C LEU A 30 4.51 8.25 -22.60
N SER A 31 3.75 8.26 -23.70
CA SER A 31 2.55 7.42 -23.88
C SER A 31 2.87 5.93 -23.71
N LEU A 32 3.94 5.45 -24.33
CA LEU A 32 4.40 4.07 -24.19
C LEU A 32 4.85 3.75 -22.76
N ILE A 33 5.62 4.64 -22.12
CA ILE A 33 6.12 4.44 -20.75
C ILE A 33 4.94 4.32 -19.77
N TYR A 34 4.03 5.29 -19.73
CA TYR A 34 2.89 5.26 -18.80
C TYR A 34 1.96 4.08 -19.07
N SER A 35 1.67 3.77 -20.34
CA SER A 35 0.83 2.62 -20.69
C SER A 35 1.48 1.29 -20.28
N THR A 36 2.80 1.16 -20.43
CA THR A 36 3.56 -0.05 -20.04
C THR A 36 3.63 -0.21 -18.52
N LEU A 37 3.92 0.86 -17.78
CA LEU A 37 3.89 0.86 -16.31
C LEU A 37 2.50 0.45 -15.78
N VAL A 38 1.44 0.96 -16.39
CA VAL A 38 0.05 0.59 -16.06
C VAL A 38 -0.27 -0.86 -16.44
N ALA A 39 0.25 -1.37 -17.55
CA ALA A 39 0.09 -2.77 -17.94
C ALA A 39 0.80 -3.72 -16.97
N LEU A 40 2.02 -3.39 -16.55
CA LEU A 40 2.78 -4.13 -15.53
C LEU A 40 2.08 -4.11 -14.17
N ALA A 41 1.55 -2.94 -13.76
CA ALA A 41 0.71 -2.84 -12.57
C ALA A 41 -0.53 -3.75 -12.68
N ARG A 42 -1.30 -3.69 -13.77
CA ARG A 42 -2.47 -4.56 -13.97
C ARG A 42 -2.10 -6.06 -13.93
N LEU A 43 -0.97 -6.44 -14.52
CA LEU A 43 -0.45 -7.80 -14.53
C LEU A 43 -0.12 -8.30 -13.11
N TYR A 44 0.56 -7.48 -12.31
CA TYR A 44 0.90 -7.78 -10.91
C TYR A 44 -0.36 -7.88 -10.03
N ILE A 45 -1.26 -6.89 -10.11
CA ILE A 45 -2.53 -6.83 -9.37
C ILE A 45 -3.40 -8.06 -9.58
N LYS A 46 -3.36 -8.62 -10.80
CA LYS A 46 -4.26 -9.68 -11.25
C LYS A 46 -3.52 -10.99 -11.50
N TYR A 47 -2.31 -11.15 -10.96
CA TYR A 47 -1.59 -12.41 -10.93
C TYR A 47 -2.47 -13.50 -10.29
N HIS A 48 -2.54 -14.67 -10.93
CA HIS A 48 -3.51 -15.75 -10.65
C HIS A 48 -5.02 -15.38 -10.73
N LYS A 49 -5.40 -14.17 -11.18
CA LYS A 49 -6.81 -13.71 -11.27
C LYS A 49 -7.16 -13.09 -12.63
N PHE A 50 -6.55 -13.58 -13.71
CA PHE A 50 -6.86 -13.18 -15.08
C PHE A 50 -8.34 -13.38 -15.46
N GLY A 51 -8.84 -12.56 -16.37
CA GLY A 51 -10.13 -12.74 -17.03
C GLY A 51 -10.14 -12.18 -18.45
N PHE A 52 -11.25 -12.34 -19.17
CA PHE A 52 -11.41 -11.78 -20.52
C PHE A 52 -11.13 -10.26 -20.60
N ASP A 53 -11.37 -9.55 -19.49
CA ASP A 53 -11.08 -8.12 -19.36
C ASP A 53 -9.58 -7.78 -19.49
N ASP A 54 -8.70 -8.73 -19.14
CA ASP A 54 -7.24 -8.59 -19.29
C ASP A 54 -6.76 -8.96 -20.69
N ILE A 55 -7.45 -9.88 -21.37
CA ILE A 55 -7.14 -10.25 -22.77
C ILE A 55 -7.40 -9.06 -23.69
N PHE A 56 -8.56 -8.39 -23.56
CA PHE A 56 -8.84 -7.16 -24.31
C PHE A 56 -7.84 -6.04 -24.01
N PHE A 57 -7.39 -5.92 -22.76
CA PHE A 57 -6.37 -4.93 -22.39
C PHE A 57 -4.98 -5.26 -22.97
N ALA A 58 -4.56 -6.53 -22.95
CA ALA A 58 -3.30 -6.96 -23.57
C ALA A 58 -3.31 -6.75 -25.10
N LEU A 59 -4.43 -7.04 -25.77
CA LEU A 59 -4.60 -6.71 -27.18
C LEU A 59 -4.52 -5.20 -27.44
N ALA A 60 -5.17 -4.37 -26.61
CA ALA A 60 -5.07 -2.90 -26.71
C ALA A 60 -3.61 -2.42 -26.57
N MET A 61 -2.82 -3.00 -25.65
CA MET A 61 -1.39 -2.69 -25.51
C MET A 61 -0.57 -3.06 -26.76
N ILE A 62 -0.86 -4.20 -27.40
CA ILE A 62 -0.20 -4.61 -28.65
C ILE A 62 -0.53 -3.63 -29.79
N PHE A 63 -1.80 -3.23 -29.92
CA PHE A 63 -2.20 -2.23 -30.92
C PHE A 63 -1.63 -0.83 -30.63
N HIS A 64 -1.48 -0.43 -29.36
CA HIS A 64 -0.80 0.82 -29.00
C HIS A 64 0.69 0.77 -29.39
N LEU A 65 1.39 -0.33 -29.10
CA LEU A 65 2.80 -0.49 -29.48
C LEU A 65 2.97 -0.38 -31.01
N ALA A 66 2.12 -1.06 -31.78
CA ALA A 66 2.11 -0.96 -33.24
C ALA A 66 1.79 0.47 -33.73
N GLN A 67 0.85 1.17 -33.08
CA GLN A 67 0.50 2.55 -33.37
C GLN A 67 1.68 3.50 -33.13
N SER A 68 2.44 3.32 -32.06
CA SER A 68 3.62 4.14 -31.76
C SER A 68 4.77 3.86 -32.73
N ILE A 69 4.97 2.60 -33.12
CA ILE A 69 5.93 2.23 -34.19
C ILE A 69 5.55 2.93 -35.51
N ALA A 70 4.26 2.96 -35.88
CA ALA A 70 3.80 3.68 -37.06
C ALA A 70 4.05 5.21 -36.96
N VAL A 71 3.92 5.81 -35.77
CA VAL A 71 4.28 7.23 -35.55
C VAL A 71 5.80 7.45 -35.69
N PHE A 72 6.64 6.57 -35.15
CA PHE A 72 8.10 6.67 -35.31
C PHE A 72 8.57 6.51 -36.76
N ILE A 73 7.93 5.63 -37.55
CA ILE A 73 8.18 5.50 -39.00
C ILE A 73 7.75 6.77 -39.76
N GLY A 74 6.67 7.43 -39.34
CA GLY A 74 6.29 8.74 -39.87
C GLY A 74 7.34 9.81 -39.54
N LEU A 75 7.77 9.88 -38.29
CA LEU A 75 8.75 10.86 -37.79
C LEU A 75 10.12 10.74 -38.48
N SER A 76 10.61 9.52 -38.73
CA SER A 76 11.84 9.31 -39.51
C SER A 76 11.70 9.68 -40.99
N ASN A 77 10.47 9.79 -41.50
CA ASN A 77 10.12 10.23 -42.86
C ASN A 77 9.54 11.67 -42.87
N GLY A 78 9.93 12.53 -41.93
CA GLY A 78 9.67 13.98 -41.99
C GLY A 78 8.32 14.45 -41.46
N LEU A 79 7.50 13.58 -40.86
CA LEU A 79 6.28 13.97 -40.16
C LEU A 79 6.56 15.05 -39.09
N GLY A 80 5.75 16.11 -39.06
CA GLY A 80 5.91 17.22 -38.12
C GLY A 80 6.90 18.32 -38.55
N LYS A 81 7.42 18.25 -39.79
CA LYS A 81 8.28 19.28 -40.40
C LYS A 81 7.51 20.04 -41.48
N PHE A 82 8.06 21.19 -41.91
CA PHE A 82 7.56 21.93 -43.07
C PHE A 82 7.80 21.14 -44.38
N ASN A 83 6.89 21.30 -45.34
CA ASN A 83 6.99 20.73 -46.69
C ASN A 83 8.26 21.19 -47.41
N SER A 84 8.72 22.42 -47.17
CA SER A 84 9.93 22.99 -47.78
C SER A 84 11.26 22.34 -47.36
N ILE A 85 11.22 21.44 -46.36
CA ILE A 85 12.41 20.77 -45.78
C ILE A 85 12.39 19.25 -46.08
N THR A 86 11.32 18.73 -46.71
CA THR A 86 11.07 17.29 -46.86
C THR A 86 10.82 16.92 -48.33
N ALA A 87 11.27 15.74 -48.73
CA ALA A 87 11.16 15.27 -50.12
C ALA A 87 9.80 14.60 -50.40
N PRO A 88 9.23 14.72 -51.63
CA PRO A 88 7.93 14.12 -51.98
C PRO A 88 7.79 12.61 -51.74
N GLU A 89 8.89 11.85 -51.84
CA GLU A 89 8.90 10.41 -51.53
C GLU A 89 8.69 10.13 -50.04
N GLN A 90 9.24 10.98 -49.17
CA GLN A 90 9.08 10.90 -47.72
C GLN A 90 7.62 11.20 -47.33
N TRP A 91 6.97 12.15 -48.01
CA TRP A 91 5.56 12.51 -47.79
C TRP A 91 4.60 11.32 -48.01
N ALA A 92 4.88 10.48 -49.01
CA ALA A 92 4.08 9.29 -49.30
C ALA A 92 4.21 8.22 -48.20
N THR A 93 5.40 8.06 -47.63
CA THR A 93 5.65 7.14 -46.50
C THR A 93 5.05 7.68 -45.20
N SER A 94 5.26 8.97 -44.92
CA SER A 94 4.69 9.70 -43.78
C SER A 94 3.15 9.64 -43.77
N SER A 95 2.51 9.83 -44.92
CA SER A 95 1.05 9.71 -45.10
C SER A 95 0.55 8.29 -44.79
N LYS A 96 1.17 7.25 -45.36
CA LYS A 96 0.79 5.84 -45.12
C LYS A 96 0.93 5.46 -43.64
N SER A 97 2.02 5.89 -43.01
CA SER A 97 2.29 5.60 -41.60
C SER A 97 1.32 6.34 -40.67
N THR A 98 0.95 7.57 -41.01
CA THR A 98 -0.08 8.35 -40.29
C THR A 98 -1.47 7.72 -40.44
N LEU A 99 -1.84 7.25 -41.63
CA LEU A 99 -3.10 6.53 -41.86
C LEU A 99 -3.15 5.26 -40.99
N ALA A 100 -2.08 4.45 -40.99
CA ALA A 100 -1.97 3.24 -40.18
C ALA A 100 -2.05 3.54 -38.67
N ALA A 101 -1.35 4.56 -38.19
CA ALA A 101 -1.43 5.00 -36.79
C ALA A 101 -2.86 5.39 -36.37
N GLY A 102 -3.64 6.00 -37.25
CA GLY A 102 -5.05 6.30 -37.02
C GLY A 102 -5.93 5.05 -36.86
N ILE A 103 -5.74 4.03 -37.71
CA ILE A 103 -6.46 2.73 -37.59
C ILE A 103 -6.11 2.05 -36.26
N LEU A 104 -4.82 1.95 -35.96
CA LEU A 104 -4.32 1.25 -34.76
C LEU A 104 -4.75 1.97 -33.47
N CYS A 105 -4.87 3.30 -33.50
CA CYS A 105 -5.48 4.11 -32.43
C CYS A 105 -6.96 3.73 -32.20
N LEU A 106 -7.80 3.74 -33.25
CA LEU A 106 -9.22 3.41 -33.14
C LEU A 106 -9.45 1.99 -32.60
N LEU A 107 -8.66 1.02 -33.06
CA LEU A 107 -8.66 -0.34 -32.53
C LEU A 107 -8.29 -0.36 -31.04
N THR A 108 -7.21 0.33 -30.64
CA THR A 108 -6.76 0.44 -29.25
C THR A 108 -7.85 1.03 -28.34
N LEU A 109 -8.51 2.11 -28.75
CA LEU A 109 -9.60 2.75 -28.00
C LEU A 109 -10.81 1.80 -27.84
N SER A 110 -11.20 1.09 -28.90
CA SER A 110 -12.31 0.12 -28.84
C SER A 110 -12.01 -1.06 -27.90
N LEU A 111 -10.78 -1.57 -27.89
CA LEU A 111 -10.34 -2.68 -27.05
C LEU A 111 -10.19 -2.27 -25.58
N ALA A 112 -9.69 -1.06 -25.31
CA ALA A 112 -9.66 -0.49 -23.96
C ALA A 112 -11.07 -0.35 -23.37
N LYS A 113 -12.02 0.15 -24.16
CA LYS A 113 -13.46 0.19 -23.80
C LYS A 113 -14.04 -1.20 -23.55
N CYS A 114 -13.74 -2.19 -24.40
CA CYS A 114 -14.19 -3.58 -24.20
C CYS A 114 -13.60 -4.22 -22.93
N SER A 115 -12.34 -3.93 -22.58
CA SER A 115 -11.75 -4.31 -21.28
C SER A 115 -12.57 -3.76 -20.09
N VAL A 116 -12.96 -2.48 -20.14
CA VAL A 116 -13.76 -1.85 -19.07
C VAL A 116 -15.15 -2.51 -18.95
N LEU A 117 -15.84 -2.79 -20.06
CA LEU A 117 -17.14 -3.47 -20.03
C LEU A 117 -17.06 -4.94 -19.61
N ALA A 118 -16.00 -5.66 -19.99
CA ALA A 118 -15.74 -7.02 -19.52
C ALA A 118 -15.48 -7.04 -18.00
N LEU A 119 -14.77 -6.04 -17.46
CA LEU A 119 -14.59 -5.86 -16.01
C LEU A 119 -15.91 -5.56 -15.30
N ILE A 120 -16.73 -4.65 -15.83
CA ILE A 120 -18.07 -4.35 -15.29
C ILE A 120 -18.94 -5.63 -15.28
N ARG A 121 -18.96 -6.40 -16.37
CA ARG A 121 -19.67 -7.68 -16.45
C ARG A 121 -19.16 -8.70 -15.42
N ARG A 122 -17.85 -8.72 -15.17
CA ARG A 122 -17.21 -9.57 -14.15
C ARG A 122 -17.62 -9.18 -12.72
N ILE A 123 -17.75 -7.88 -12.43
CA ILE A 123 -18.21 -7.36 -11.13
C ILE A 123 -19.69 -7.70 -10.86
N ILE A 124 -20.54 -7.74 -11.91
CA ILE A 124 -21.95 -8.15 -11.82
C ILE A 124 -22.12 -9.68 -11.60
N GLY A 125 -21.07 -10.46 -11.85
CA GLY A 125 -21.10 -11.89 -12.19
C GLY A 125 -21.56 -12.91 -11.14
N SER A 126 -22.32 -12.55 -10.12
CA SER A 126 -22.82 -13.47 -9.08
C SER A 126 -24.35 -13.61 -9.01
N LYS A 127 -25.13 -12.81 -9.76
CA LYS A 127 -26.60 -13.00 -9.88
C LYS A 127 -27.08 -12.68 -11.32
N PRO A 128 -27.96 -13.50 -11.94
CA PRO A 128 -28.47 -13.27 -13.28
C PRO A 128 -29.52 -12.13 -13.31
N GLY A 129 -29.05 -10.88 -13.35
CA GLY A 129 -29.87 -9.68 -13.48
C GLY A 129 -30.02 -9.18 -14.93
N LYS A 130 -31.03 -8.31 -15.17
CA LYS A 130 -31.32 -7.70 -16.48
C LYS A 130 -30.16 -6.88 -17.08
N SER A 131 -29.14 -6.53 -16.28
CA SER A 131 -27.96 -5.77 -16.71
C SER A 131 -26.95 -6.59 -17.52
N GLY A 132 -26.88 -7.92 -17.35
CA GLY A 132 -25.92 -8.78 -18.05
C GLY A 132 -25.98 -8.67 -19.58
N PRO A 133 -27.17 -8.77 -20.20
CA PRO A 133 -27.35 -8.53 -21.64
C PRO A 133 -27.00 -7.12 -22.10
N VAL A 134 -27.25 -6.09 -21.27
CA VAL A 134 -26.95 -4.68 -21.60
C VAL A 134 -25.44 -4.46 -21.77
N CYS A 135 -24.62 -5.04 -20.88
CA CYS A 135 -23.16 -4.99 -21.02
C CYS A 135 -22.68 -5.66 -22.32
N ILE A 136 -23.33 -6.76 -22.75
CA ILE A 136 -22.97 -7.47 -23.99
C ILE A 136 -23.38 -6.66 -25.21
N GLY A 137 -24.59 -6.09 -25.23
CA GLY A 137 -25.05 -5.21 -26.30
C GLY A 137 -24.12 -3.99 -26.47
N LEU A 138 -23.70 -3.36 -25.37
CA LEU A 138 -22.80 -2.21 -25.42
C LEU A 138 -21.38 -2.59 -25.90
N MET A 139 -20.87 -3.78 -25.56
CA MET A 139 -19.62 -4.29 -26.15
C MET A 139 -19.75 -4.49 -27.66
N ILE A 140 -20.86 -5.06 -28.14
CA ILE A 140 -21.11 -5.24 -29.58
C ILE A 140 -21.16 -3.88 -30.30
N ILE A 141 -21.87 -2.89 -29.74
CA ILE A 141 -21.92 -1.52 -30.27
C ILE A 141 -20.52 -0.91 -30.39
N ILE A 142 -19.65 -1.11 -29.41
CA ILE A 142 -18.28 -0.56 -29.41
C ILE A 142 -17.37 -1.29 -30.43
N VAL A 143 -17.53 -2.61 -30.61
CA VAL A 143 -16.81 -3.35 -31.66
C VAL A 143 -17.28 -2.91 -33.06
N VAL A 144 -18.58 -2.76 -33.27
CA VAL A 144 -19.16 -2.27 -34.53
C VAL A 144 -18.72 -0.83 -34.82
N TRP A 145 -18.68 0.04 -33.81
CA TRP A 145 -18.14 1.41 -33.93
C TRP A 145 -16.64 1.40 -34.27
N GLY A 146 -15.83 0.55 -33.63
CA GLY A 146 -14.40 0.46 -33.91
C GLY A 146 -14.13 0.04 -35.35
N VAL A 147 -14.71 -1.07 -35.79
CA VAL A 147 -14.60 -1.56 -37.18
C VAL A 147 -15.16 -0.54 -38.18
N GLY A 148 -16.33 0.02 -37.89
CA GLY A 148 -16.95 1.05 -38.74
C GLY A 148 -16.11 2.32 -38.88
N SER A 149 -15.43 2.74 -37.80
CA SER A 149 -14.53 3.90 -37.81
C SER A 149 -13.26 3.62 -38.63
N CYS A 150 -12.67 2.43 -38.50
CA CYS A 150 -11.54 2.00 -39.33
C CYS A 150 -11.92 1.96 -40.82
N LEU A 151 -13.13 1.48 -41.17
CA LEU A 151 -13.63 1.50 -42.54
C LEU A 151 -13.89 2.93 -43.04
N ALA A 152 -14.53 3.78 -42.23
CA ALA A 152 -14.79 5.18 -42.57
C ALA A 152 -13.51 6.00 -42.82
N TRP A 153 -12.41 5.64 -42.15
CA TRP A 153 -11.08 6.23 -42.37
C TRP A 153 -10.42 5.77 -43.68
N LEU A 154 -10.72 4.55 -44.15
CA LEU A 154 -10.16 3.96 -45.38
C LEU A 154 -10.95 4.31 -46.66
N VAL A 155 -12.28 4.43 -46.59
CA VAL A 155 -13.15 4.63 -47.76
C VAL A 155 -12.75 5.88 -48.55
N ASN A 156 -12.61 5.80 -49.88
CA ASN A 156 -12.36 6.95 -50.75
C ASN A 156 -11.25 7.89 -50.25
N CYS A 157 -10.08 7.33 -49.91
CA CYS A 157 -8.87 8.07 -49.55
C CYS A 157 -7.62 7.28 -49.97
N ARG A 158 -6.66 7.91 -50.67
CA ARG A 158 -5.40 7.26 -51.06
C ARG A 158 -4.39 7.37 -49.92
N ALA A 159 -3.82 6.23 -49.49
CA ALA A 159 -3.01 6.19 -48.26
C ALA A 159 -1.71 7.01 -48.33
N ASP A 160 -1.19 7.25 -49.53
CA ASP A 160 -0.04 8.10 -49.82
C ASP A 160 -0.38 9.60 -49.94
N SER A 161 -1.66 9.96 -50.07
CA SER A 161 -2.11 11.35 -50.28
C SER A 161 -2.66 12.05 -49.04
N LEU A 162 -2.76 11.35 -47.89
CA LEU A 162 -3.41 11.87 -46.68
C LEU A 162 -2.82 13.20 -46.19
N LEU A 163 -1.51 13.38 -46.33
CA LEU A 163 -0.79 14.61 -45.94
C LEU A 163 -0.25 15.40 -47.16
N ALA A 164 -0.80 15.17 -48.35
CA ALA A 164 -0.45 15.93 -49.56
C ALA A 164 -1.32 17.18 -49.72
N LEU A 165 -0.86 18.17 -50.50
CA LEU A 165 -1.61 19.42 -50.77
C LEU A 165 -2.95 19.20 -51.51
N ASP A 166 -3.09 18.10 -52.26
CA ASP A 166 -4.33 17.73 -52.95
C ASP A 166 -5.32 16.90 -52.09
N ASN A 167 -5.10 16.81 -50.77
CA ASN A 167 -5.91 16.00 -49.85
C ASN A 167 -7.44 16.27 -49.97
N VAL A 168 -7.87 17.52 -50.20
CA VAL A 168 -9.28 17.89 -50.40
C VAL A 168 -9.92 17.14 -51.58
N LYS A 169 -9.16 16.89 -52.66
CA LYS A 169 -9.63 16.13 -53.84
C LYS A 169 -9.50 14.63 -53.64
N GLN A 170 -8.43 14.18 -52.96
CA GLN A 170 -8.03 12.77 -52.91
C GLN A 170 -8.59 12.02 -51.68
N CYS A 171 -9.06 12.74 -50.65
CA CYS A 171 -9.69 12.22 -49.42
C CYS A 171 -10.89 13.10 -48.98
N PRO A 172 -11.99 13.18 -49.77
CA PRO A 172 -13.08 14.13 -49.53
C PRO A 172 -13.88 13.89 -48.23
N HIS A 173 -14.40 14.99 -47.66
CA HIS A 173 -15.24 15.04 -46.45
C HIS A 173 -14.61 14.53 -45.15
N GLN A 174 -13.28 14.56 -45.03
CA GLN A 174 -12.54 14.07 -43.86
C GLN A 174 -13.04 14.64 -42.50
N ASN A 175 -13.42 15.92 -42.45
CA ASN A 175 -13.97 16.55 -41.24
C ASN A 175 -15.30 15.93 -40.80
N THR A 176 -16.23 15.69 -41.74
CA THR A 176 -17.54 15.09 -41.47
C THR A 176 -17.38 13.67 -40.90
N ARG A 177 -16.41 12.90 -41.42
CA ARG A 177 -16.12 11.55 -40.92
C ARG A 177 -15.59 11.57 -39.49
N TRP A 178 -14.60 12.42 -39.19
CA TRP A 178 -14.09 12.56 -37.83
C TRP A 178 -15.15 13.07 -36.86
N ALA A 179 -16.03 13.98 -37.28
CA ALA A 179 -17.14 14.44 -36.45
C ALA A 179 -18.10 13.30 -36.07
N VAL A 180 -18.45 12.41 -37.01
CA VAL A 180 -19.28 11.22 -36.74
C VAL A 180 -18.55 10.21 -35.85
N ILE A 181 -17.26 9.95 -36.11
CA ILE A 181 -16.44 9.03 -35.30
C ILE A 181 -16.37 9.53 -33.85
N THR A 182 -16.02 10.80 -33.63
CA THR A 182 -15.95 11.43 -32.29
C THR A 182 -17.32 11.50 -31.61
N ALA A 183 -18.40 11.83 -32.32
CA ALA A 183 -19.74 11.87 -31.72
C ALA A 183 -20.16 10.49 -31.16
N MET A 184 -19.84 9.41 -31.87
CA MET A 184 -20.09 8.03 -31.41
C MET A 184 -19.09 7.58 -30.34
N ASP A 185 -17.84 8.06 -30.36
CA ASP A 185 -16.85 7.82 -29.31
C ASP A 185 -17.29 8.41 -27.96
N VAL A 186 -17.77 9.66 -27.98
CA VAL A 186 -18.35 10.37 -26.84
C VAL A 186 -19.63 9.69 -26.35
N LEU A 187 -20.55 9.36 -27.26
CA LEU A 187 -21.78 8.65 -26.91
C LEU A 187 -21.50 7.31 -26.21
N THR A 188 -20.50 6.55 -26.67
CA THR A 188 -20.16 5.26 -26.05
C THR A 188 -19.43 5.39 -24.70
N GLU A 189 -18.63 6.43 -24.45
CA GLU A 189 -18.13 6.73 -23.08
C GLU A 189 -19.29 7.14 -22.15
N ILE A 190 -20.20 8.02 -22.60
CA ILE A 190 -21.37 8.45 -21.82
C ILE A 190 -22.25 7.25 -21.45
N LEU A 191 -22.58 6.37 -22.41
CA LEU A 191 -23.36 5.16 -22.16
C LEU A 191 -22.66 4.20 -21.18
N THR A 192 -21.33 4.09 -21.27
CA THR A 192 -20.53 3.26 -20.34
C THR A 192 -20.54 3.84 -18.92
N TRP A 193 -20.50 5.15 -18.77
CA TRP A 193 -20.60 5.83 -17.46
C TRP A 193 -22.01 5.76 -16.86
N LEU A 194 -23.05 6.01 -17.66
CA LEU A 194 -24.46 5.88 -17.25
C LEU A 194 -24.78 4.44 -16.79
N LEU A 195 -24.21 3.43 -17.45
CA LEU A 195 -24.31 2.02 -17.04
C LEU A 195 -23.72 1.82 -15.62
N VAL A 196 -22.56 2.41 -15.32
CA VAL A 196 -21.97 2.33 -13.97
C VAL A 196 -22.82 3.06 -12.93
N LEU A 197 -23.37 4.23 -13.24
CA LEU A 197 -24.30 4.93 -12.35
C LEU A 197 -25.52 4.06 -12.02
N GLN A 198 -26.19 3.52 -13.05
CA GLN A 198 -27.38 2.68 -12.89
C GLN A 198 -27.09 1.43 -12.05
N LEU A 199 -25.92 0.80 -12.27
CA LEU A 199 -25.45 -0.32 -11.46
C LEU A 199 -25.23 0.10 -10.00
N SER A 200 -24.47 1.17 -9.76
CA SER A 200 -24.16 1.65 -8.40
C SER A 200 -25.39 2.13 -7.62
N TRP A 201 -26.43 2.60 -8.31
CA TRP A 201 -27.72 2.92 -7.72
C TRP A 201 -28.50 1.66 -7.35
N SER A 202 -28.59 0.70 -8.28
CA SER A 202 -29.37 -0.55 -8.13
C SER A 202 -28.86 -1.53 -7.06
N VAL A 203 -27.57 -1.46 -6.70
CA VAL A 203 -26.98 -2.30 -5.64
C VAL A 203 -27.04 -1.55 -4.30
N ASN A 204 -27.50 -2.22 -3.25
CA ASN A 204 -27.62 -1.65 -1.90
C ASN A 204 -26.26 -1.61 -1.18
N LEU A 205 -25.39 -0.68 -1.60
CA LEU A 205 -24.09 -0.37 -0.97
C LEU A 205 -24.21 0.88 -0.08
N SER A 206 -23.33 1.02 0.93
CA SER A 206 -23.22 2.28 1.69
C SER A 206 -22.79 3.44 0.78
N TYR A 207 -23.22 4.66 1.11
CA TYR A 207 -23.03 5.85 0.26
C TYR A 207 -21.56 6.08 -0.14
N ILE A 208 -20.63 6.01 0.83
CA ILE A 208 -19.18 6.10 0.60
C ILE A 208 -18.71 5.08 -0.46
N ARG A 209 -19.18 3.82 -0.36
CA ARG A 209 -18.83 2.75 -1.32
C ARG A 209 -19.43 3.00 -2.70
N LYS A 210 -20.62 3.60 -2.81
CA LYS A 210 -21.20 4.05 -4.09
C LYS A 210 -20.33 5.14 -4.72
N CYS A 211 -20.02 6.20 -3.97
CA CYS A 211 -19.18 7.31 -4.44
C CYS A 211 -17.80 6.84 -4.89
N GLN A 212 -17.12 5.98 -4.12
CA GLN A 212 -15.83 5.37 -4.50
C GLN A 212 -15.91 4.60 -5.83
N VAL A 213 -17.00 3.87 -6.10
CA VAL A 213 -17.18 3.16 -7.38
C VAL A 213 -17.42 4.16 -8.52
N VAL A 214 -18.32 5.13 -8.34
CA VAL A 214 -18.62 6.13 -9.38
C VAL A 214 -17.37 6.92 -9.75
N MET A 215 -16.61 7.43 -8.77
CA MET A 215 -15.37 8.18 -9.03
C MET A 215 -14.34 7.38 -9.84
N ALA A 216 -14.16 6.09 -9.55
CA ALA A 216 -13.19 5.24 -10.25
C ALA A 216 -13.49 5.07 -11.75
N PHE A 217 -14.77 5.06 -12.14
CA PHE A 217 -15.17 5.02 -13.56
C PHE A 217 -15.34 6.43 -14.17
N SER A 218 -15.70 7.45 -13.38
CA SER A 218 -15.71 8.86 -13.82
C SER A 218 -14.34 9.35 -14.30
N PHE A 219 -13.25 8.68 -13.92
CA PHE A 219 -11.90 8.95 -14.44
C PHE A 219 -11.76 8.74 -15.97
N ARG A 220 -12.76 8.16 -16.65
CA ARG A 220 -12.86 8.14 -18.11
C ARG A 220 -13.43 9.41 -18.74
N ILE A 221 -14.21 10.23 -18.00
CA ILE A 221 -14.88 11.44 -18.53
C ILE A 221 -13.92 12.41 -19.24
N PRO A 222 -12.65 12.63 -18.80
CA PRO A 222 -11.70 13.47 -19.53
C PRO A 222 -11.43 13.06 -20.99
N LEU A 223 -11.69 11.79 -21.37
CA LEU A 223 -11.63 11.35 -22.78
C LEU A 223 -12.62 12.11 -23.67
N ILE A 224 -13.79 12.51 -23.15
CA ILE A 224 -14.79 13.28 -23.89
C ILE A 224 -14.18 14.64 -24.28
N ALA A 225 -13.54 15.33 -23.34
CA ALA A 225 -12.86 16.60 -23.60
C ALA A 225 -11.67 16.42 -24.57
N LEU A 226 -10.84 15.39 -24.39
CA LEU A 226 -9.72 15.09 -25.28
C LEU A 226 -10.21 14.76 -26.72
N SER A 227 -11.27 13.99 -26.88
CA SER A 227 -11.84 13.64 -28.19
C SER A 227 -12.42 14.86 -28.94
N ALA A 228 -12.98 15.83 -28.22
CA ALA A 228 -13.46 17.09 -28.77
C ALA A 228 -12.30 18.02 -29.18
N VAL A 229 -11.23 18.08 -28.38
CA VAL A 229 -10.00 18.82 -28.71
C VAL A 229 -9.30 18.19 -29.92
N HIS A 230 -9.23 16.86 -30.00
CA HIS A 230 -8.73 16.14 -31.17
C HIS A 230 -9.55 16.51 -32.42
N LEU A 231 -10.89 16.45 -32.35
CA LEU A 231 -11.76 16.85 -33.45
C LEU A 231 -11.54 18.30 -33.89
N ALA A 232 -11.35 19.25 -32.97
CA ALA A 232 -11.08 20.66 -33.31
C ALA A 232 -9.76 20.84 -34.08
N TYR A 233 -8.69 20.15 -33.66
CA TYR A 233 -7.43 20.15 -34.42
C TYR A 233 -7.58 19.41 -35.77
N SER A 234 -8.21 18.23 -35.79
CA SER A 234 -8.48 17.49 -37.03
C SER A 234 -9.29 18.30 -38.03
N ALA A 235 -10.25 19.10 -37.58
CA ALA A 235 -11.09 19.96 -38.42
C ALA A 235 -10.31 21.10 -39.08
N THR A 236 -9.22 21.55 -38.46
CA THR A 236 -8.37 22.66 -38.93
C THR A 236 -7.32 22.19 -39.96
N ASN A 237 -6.91 20.92 -39.87
CA ASN A 237 -5.83 20.36 -40.70
C ASN A 237 -6.07 20.37 -42.23
N PRO A 238 -7.23 19.98 -42.79
CA PRO A 238 -7.38 19.88 -44.25
C PRO A 238 -7.49 21.23 -44.98
N ALA A 239 -7.57 22.35 -44.25
CA ALA A 239 -7.48 23.70 -44.81
C ALA A 239 -6.09 24.35 -44.63
N SER A 240 -5.13 23.63 -44.03
CA SER A 240 -3.78 24.15 -43.77
C SER A 240 -2.88 24.01 -45.00
N THR A 241 -2.11 25.05 -45.32
CA THR A 241 -1.10 25.05 -46.40
C THR A 241 0.06 24.07 -46.14
N GLU A 242 0.33 23.78 -44.86
CA GLU A 242 1.39 22.89 -44.40
C GLU A 242 0.80 21.65 -43.68
N PRO A 243 0.18 20.69 -44.40
CA PRO A 243 -0.54 19.56 -43.80
C PRO A 243 0.34 18.68 -42.90
N GLN A 244 1.61 18.45 -43.24
CA GLN A 244 2.55 17.63 -42.46
C GLN A 244 2.98 18.28 -41.14
N PHE A 245 2.95 19.61 -41.06
CA PHE A 245 3.19 20.36 -39.83
C PHE A 245 1.91 20.48 -39.00
N GLY A 246 0.78 20.81 -39.64
CA GLY A 246 -0.51 20.97 -38.96
C GLY A 246 -0.99 19.71 -38.23
N VAL A 247 -0.88 18.54 -38.88
CA VAL A 247 -1.34 17.26 -38.33
C VAL A 247 -0.70 16.89 -36.98
N THR A 248 0.49 17.42 -36.68
CA THR A 248 1.21 17.21 -35.41
C THR A 248 0.33 17.49 -34.19
N LYS A 249 -0.49 18.55 -34.21
CA LYS A 249 -1.36 18.90 -33.06
C LYS A 249 -2.45 17.86 -32.81
N ALA A 250 -3.01 17.29 -33.87
CA ALA A 250 -3.97 16.18 -33.76
C ALA A 250 -3.25 14.91 -33.27
N LEU A 251 -2.08 14.56 -33.81
CA LEU A 251 -1.33 13.37 -33.41
C LEU A 251 -0.83 13.41 -31.97
N LEU A 252 -0.40 14.58 -31.47
CA LEU A 252 -0.09 14.81 -30.06
C LEU A 252 -1.30 14.53 -29.17
N CYS A 253 -2.47 15.07 -29.54
CA CYS A 253 -3.73 14.81 -28.83
C CYS A 253 -4.13 13.32 -28.91
N GLN A 254 -3.90 12.66 -30.05
CA GLN A 254 -4.15 11.23 -30.26
C GLN A 254 -3.30 10.36 -29.32
N GLN A 255 -2.01 10.66 -29.12
CA GLN A 255 -1.17 9.93 -28.15
C GLN A 255 -1.72 10.07 -26.72
N ILE A 256 -2.10 11.30 -26.33
CA ILE A 256 -2.66 11.60 -25.01
C ILE A 256 -4.00 10.87 -24.79
N MET A 257 -4.86 10.79 -25.81
CA MET A 257 -6.12 10.02 -25.77
C MET A 257 -5.86 8.53 -25.54
N VAL A 258 -4.91 7.92 -26.25
CA VAL A 258 -4.59 6.49 -26.12
C VAL A 258 -4.01 6.19 -24.73
N ALA A 259 -3.02 6.98 -24.28
CA ALA A 259 -2.47 6.88 -22.93
C ALA A 259 -3.56 6.98 -21.86
N TRP A 260 -4.40 8.02 -21.90
CA TRP A 260 -5.47 8.20 -20.91
C TRP A 260 -6.50 7.07 -20.94
N SER A 261 -6.85 6.56 -22.13
CA SER A 261 -7.81 5.47 -22.27
C SER A 261 -7.30 4.16 -21.64
N LEU A 262 -5.99 3.88 -21.75
CA LEU A 262 -5.32 2.74 -21.13
C LEU A 262 -5.14 2.93 -19.62
N ILE A 263 -4.69 4.11 -19.16
CA ILE A 263 -4.58 4.47 -17.74
C ILE A 263 -5.94 4.31 -17.05
N SER A 264 -6.97 5.00 -17.55
CA SER A 264 -8.33 4.97 -16.98
C SER A 264 -9.02 3.60 -17.09
N ALA A 265 -8.56 2.70 -17.96
CA ALA A 265 -9.05 1.32 -18.03
C ALA A 265 -8.50 0.39 -16.91
N THR A 266 -7.55 0.85 -16.10
CA THR A 266 -7.03 0.10 -14.94
C THR A 266 -7.44 0.67 -13.58
N VAL A 267 -7.76 1.97 -13.48
CA VAL A 267 -8.19 2.63 -12.24
C VAL A 267 -9.29 1.85 -11.47
N PRO A 268 -10.35 1.28 -12.11
CA PRO A 268 -11.33 0.46 -11.39
C PRO A 268 -10.80 -0.86 -10.83
N ASN A 269 -9.72 -1.43 -11.39
CA ASN A 269 -9.02 -2.58 -10.81
C ASN A 269 -8.17 -2.16 -9.59
N LEU A 270 -7.58 -0.96 -9.65
CA LEU A 270 -6.62 -0.45 -8.66
C LEU A 270 -7.21 -0.35 -7.24
N LYS A 271 -8.53 -0.18 -7.08
CA LYS A 271 -9.16 -0.18 -5.75
C LYS A 271 -8.93 -1.48 -4.97
N ASN A 272 -8.95 -2.63 -5.63
CA ASN A 272 -8.67 -3.91 -4.99
C ASN A 272 -7.18 -4.06 -4.63
N PHE A 273 -6.29 -3.32 -5.32
CA PHE A 273 -4.86 -3.27 -5.04
C PHE A 273 -4.51 -2.32 -3.91
N LEU A 274 -5.16 -1.15 -3.84
CA LEU A 274 -5.04 -0.25 -2.68
C LEU A 274 -5.54 -0.94 -1.39
N LYS A 275 -6.57 -1.81 -1.49
CA LYS A 275 -6.98 -2.69 -0.39
C LYS A 275 -6.09 -3.95 -0.21
N SER A 276 -5.14 -4.22 -1.11
CA SER A 276 -4.12 -5.25 -0.91
C SER A 276 -2.72 -4.69 -0.62
N PHE A 277 -2.54 -3.36 -0.56
CA PHE A 277 -1.31 -2.74 -0.05
C PHE A 277 -1.26 -2.72 1.49
N SER A 278 -2.36 -3.12 2.15
CA SER A 278 -2.38 -3.57 3.54
C SER A 278 -2.09 -5.07 3.67
N ILE A 279 -1.36 -5.67 2.72
CA ILE A 279 -0.92 -7.08 2.76
C ILE A 279 0.58 -7.10 2.47
N GLY A 280 1.37 -7.52 3.48
CA GLY A 280 2.82 -7.63 3.41
C GLY A 280 3.62 -6.70 4.32
N MET A 281 2.98 -5.78 5.07
CA MET A 281 3.69 -4.85 5.98
C MET A 281 2.81 -4.22 7.09
N GLY A 282 1.77 -4.91 7.56
CA GLY A 282 0.95 -4.46 8.70
C GLY A 282 0.10 -3.18 8.54
N PHE A 283 0.31 -2.33 7.52
CA PHE A 283 -0.35 -1.02 7.44
C PHE A 283 -1.80 -1.06 6.89
N PRO A 284 -2.85 -0.82 7.70
CA PRO A 284 -4.16 -0.47 7.18
C PRO A 284 -4.16 0.95 6.60
N VAL A 285 -4.21 1.08 5.28
CA VAL A 285 -4.57 2.36 4.63
C VAL A 285 -6.09 2.55 4.76
N SER A 286 -6.51 3.07 5.91
CA SER A 286 -7.91 3.29 6.31
C SER A 286 -8.58 4.41 5.51
N LEU A 287 -8.99 4.11 4.29
CA LEU A 287 -9.72 4.99 3.36
C LEU A 287 -11.26 5.01 3.60
N ASP A 288 -11.71 4.62 4.79
CA ASP A 288 -13.12 4.58 5.22
C ASP A 288 -13.30 5.48 6.47
N PRO A 289 -13.81 6.73 6.33
CA PRO A 289 -13.98 7.70 7.43
C PRO A 289 -15.16 7.39 8.39
N SER A 290 -15.39 6.13 8.77
CA SER A 290 -16.58 5.75 9.55
C SER A 290 -16.47 4.41 10.28
N MET A 291 -15.65 4.33 11.34
CA MET A 291 -15.67 3.19 12.29
C MET A 291 -15.73 3.58 13.78
N SER A 292 -16.03 4.83 14.14
CA SER A 292 -16.57 5.16 15.46
C SER A 292 -18.06 4.80 15.52
N GLY A 293 -18.39 3.52 15.79
CA GLY A 293 -19.78 3.06 15.84
C GLY A 293 -19.95 1.58 16.14
N SER A 294 -20.44 1.27 17.36
CA SER A 294 -20.79 -0.10 17.77
C SER A 294 -21.88 -0.70 16.87
N GLY A 295 -21.65 -1.92 16.37
CA GLY A 295 -22.59 -2.63 15.51
C GLY A 295 -22.27 -4.11 15.41
N ASN A 296 -23.14 -4.96 15.97
CA ASN A 296 -22.94 -6.41 16.06
C ASN A 296 -22.60 -7.07 14.71
N VAL A 297 -21.39 -7.60 14.59
CA VAL A 297 -20.95 -8.34 13.41
C VAL A 297 -21.46 -9.78 13.47
N TYR A 298 -22.45 -10.10 12.63
CA TYR A 298 -22.89 -11.48 12.45
C TYR A 298 -21.79 -12.30 11.75
N ALA A 299 -21.14 -13.19 12.50
CA ALA A 299 -20.17 -14.13 11.95
C ALA A 299 -20.83 -15.05 10.90
N LEU A 300 -20.34 -15.01 9.66
CA LEU A 300 -20.79 -15.92 8.61
C LEU A 300 -20.22 -17.32 8.86
N GLN A 301 -21.04 -18.19 9.43
CA GLN A 301 -20.70 -19.56 9.78
C GLN A 301 -20.24 -20.35 8.54
N SER A 302 -19.05 -20.94 8.60
CA SER A 302 -18.47 -21.68 7.48
C SER A 302 -19.15 -23.04 7.30
N LEU A 303 -19.75 -23.27 6.13
CA LEU A 303 -20.38 -24.53 5.79
C LEU A 303 -19.33 -25.63 5.55
N ARG A 304 -18.99 -26.35 6.62
CA ARG A 304 -18.12 -27.53 6.61
C ARG A 304 -18.74 -28.65 5.75
N ASN A 305 -18.21 -28.79 4.54
CA ASN A 305 -18.71 -29.72 3.51
C ASN A 305 -18.35 -31.19 3.83
N ASN A 306 -19.26 -31.91 4.51
CA ASN A 306 -19.08 -33.32 4.85
C ASN A 306 -19.77 -34.23 3.83
N ARG A 307 -19.00 -34.84 2.91
CA ARG A 307 -19.52 -35.79 1.91
C ARG A 307 -19.65 -37.20 2.50
N SER A 308 -20.87 -37.62 2.79
CA SER A 308 -21.28 -39.03 2.86
C SER A 308 -22.76 -39.12 2.50
N GLY A 309 -23.10 -39.67 1.34
CA GLY A 309 -24.49 -39.91 0.96
C GLY A 309 -24.89 -41.37 1.20
N VAL A 310 -26.19 -41.61 1.42
CA VAL A 310 -26.91 -42.85 1.03
C VAL A 310 -28.43 -42.63 1.16
N THR A 311 -29.14 -42.91 0.07
CA THR A 311 -30.59 -43.19 -0.14
C THR A 311 -31.69 -42.72 0.83
N SER A 312 -32.58 -41.86 0.29
CA SER A 312 -34.02 -42.10 0.03
C SER A 312 -35.09 -42.13 1.14
N SER A 313 -36.33 -41.82 0.71
CA SER A 313 -37.64 -41.92 1.40
C SER A 313 -37.89 -40.87 2.51
N ALA A 314 -38.87 -39.95 2.39
CA ALA A 314 -40.34 -40.12 2.46
C ALA A 314 -40.83 -40.39 3.92
N ALA A 315 -41.92 -39.79 4.44
CA ALA A 315 -43.00 -39.04 3.77
C ALA A 315 -43.78 -38.09 4.72
N VAL A 316 -44.65 -37.24 4.13
CA VAL A 316 -46.01 -36.88 4.61
C VAL A 316 -46.20 -36.00 5.89
N THR A 317 -46.98 -34.92 5.69
CA THR A 317 -47.91 -34.09 6.54
C THR A 317 -47.98 -34.25 8.08
N THR A 318 -48.42 -33.29 8.90
CA THR A 318 -49.33 -32.12 8.74
C THR A 318 -49.04 -31.09 9.89
N ALA A 319 -49.27 -29.77 9.75
CA ALA A 319 -50.45 -29.01 10.23
C ALA A 319 -50.95 -29.31 11.69
N VAL A 320 -51.40 -28.37 12.54
CA VAL A 320 -51.71 -26.93 12.34
C VAL A 320 -51.83 -26.15 13.69
N LYS A 321 -51.74 -24.80 13.65
CA LYS A 321 -52.08 -23.79 14.72
C LYS A 321 -51.25 -23.83 16.02
N SER A 322 -50.74 -22.71 16.57
CA SER A 322 -51.31 -21.42 17.07
C SER A 322 -51.88 -21.53 18.51
N THR A 323 -51.89 -20.50 19.37
CA THR A 323 -51.68 -19.05 19.18
C THR A 323 -51.25 -18.38 20.49
N SER A 324 -50.33 -17.39 20.43
CA SER A 324 -50.12 -16.27 21.38
C SER A 324 -49.93 -16.61 22.90
N ASP A 325 -49.63 -15.70 23.84
CA ASP A 325 -49.54 -14.23 23.82
C ASP A 325 -48.53 -13.67 24.86
N SER A 326 -48.16 -12.39 24.72
CA SER A 326 -47.58 -11.50 25.76
C SER A 326 -46.19 -11.80 26.38
N ALA A 327 -45.54 -10.74 26.87
CA ALA A 327 -44.21 -10.76 27.48
C ALA A 327 -44.17 -10.01 28.84
N ALA A 328 -43.28 -10.42 29.73
CA ALA A 328 -42.89 -9.67 30.93
C ALA A 328 -41.45 -10.05 31.37
N HIS A 329 -40.79 -9.17 32.13
CA HIS A 329 -39.39 -9.32 32.55
C HIS A 329 -39.20 -10.28 33.73
N SER A 330 -38.06 -10.99 33.75
CA SER A 330 -37.16 -11.04 34.93
C SER A 330 -35.78 -11.62 34.56
N GLN A 331 -34.79 -11.43 35.44
CA GLN A 331 -33.37 -11.76 35.23
C GLN A 331 -32.99 -13.19 35.69
N PRO A 332 -31.74 -13.68 35.49
CA PRO A 332 -31.46 -15.10 35.34
C PRO A 332 -31.19 -15.86 36.65
N HIS A 333 -31.30 -17.19 36.58
CA HIS A 333 -30.72 -18.09 37.57
C HIS A 333 -29.78 -19.12 36.93
N SER A 334 -28.71 -19.42 37.68
CA SER A 334 -27.66 -20.38 37.35
C SER A 334 -28.13 -21.83 37.54
N TRP A 335 -27.58 -22.73 36.72
CA TRP A 335 -27.70 -24.18 36.93
C TRP A 335 -26.35 -24.79 37.27
N ARG A 336 -26.26 -25.37 38.48
CA ARG A 336 -25.20 -26.32 38.87
C ARG A 336 -25.57 -27.74 38.39
N PRO A 337 -24.61 -28.67 38.30
CA PRO A 337 -24.86 -30.04 37.91
C PRO A 337 -25.13 -30.98 39.11
N ASP A 338 -26.00 -31.97 38.89
CA ASP A 338 -26.10 -33.23 39.64
C ASP A 338 -25.78 -34.39 38.64
N ARG A 339 -25.14 -35.52 38.98
CA ARG A 339 -25.36 -36.52 40.05
C ARG A 339 -26.71 -37.25 39.88
N VAL A 340 -26.91 -38.54 40.18
CA VAL A 340 -26.16 -39.63 40.89
C VAL A 340 -25.99 -40.81 39.88
N SER A 341 -25.13 -41.84 39.93
CA SER A 341 -24.46 -42.69 40.95
C SER A 341 -23.23 -43.42 40.31
N SER A 342 -22.50 -44.37 40.93
CA SER A 342 -21.78 -44.45 42.21
C SER A 342 -21.49 -45.93 42.59
N GLN A 343 -20.21 -46.31 42.74
CA GLN A 343 -19.78 -47.17 43.85
C GLN A 343 -18.26 -47.06 44.07
N THR A 344 -17.83 -47.25 45.31
CA THR A 344 -16.47 -46.98 45.76
C THR A 344 -16.05 -48.05 46.76
N THR A 345 -14.81 -48.53 46.68
CA THR A 345 -14.15 -49.20 47.81
C THR A 345 -12.69 -48.77 47.82
N ALA A 346 -12.19 -48.42 49.00
CA ALA A 346 -10.82 -47.98 49.22
C ALA A 346 -10.19 -48.81 50.33
N ALA A 347 -8.92 -49.14 50.18
CA ALA A 347 -8.05 -49.67 51.23
C ALA A 347 -6.65 -49.07 51.07
N ARG A 348 -5.92 -48.95 52.18
CA ARG A 348 -4.61 -48.29 52.25
C ARG A 348 -3.68 -49.07 53.18
N ASN A 349 -2.37 -48.89 52.97
CA ASN A 349 -1.24 -49.30 53.83
C ASN A 349 -0.79 -50.78 53.83
N SER A 350 0.53 -50.91 53.63
CA SER A 350 1.49 -51.74 54.39
C SER A 350 1.39 -53.27 54.40
N GLY A 351 2.54 -53.94 54.19
CA GLY A 351 2.82 -55.23 54.84
C GLY A 351 3.54 -56.30 54.02
N SER A 352 4.88 -56.19 53.89
CA SER A 352 5.88 -57.29 53.91
C SER A 352 5.70 -58.61 53.10
N ASN A 353 6.83 -59.03 52.49
CA ASN A 353 7.32 -60.41 52.33
C ASN A 353 6.72 -61.38 51.28
N SER A 354 7.67 -62.00 50.54
CA SER A 354 7.67 -63.40 50.08
C SER A 354 6.71 -63.78 48.94
N ARG A 355 7.12 -64.50 47.88
CA ARG A 355 8.44 -64.97 47.39
C ARG A 355 8.27 -65.43 45.94
N ASN A 356 9.36 -65.38 45.15
CA ASN A 356 9.59 -66.19 43.94
C ASN A 356 8.61 -65.98 42.74
N ASP A 357 8.97 -66.28 41.49
CA ASP A 357 10.22 -66.87 40.98
C ASP A 357 10.72 -66.22 39.65
N THR A 358 11.97 -66.57 39.32
CA THR A 358 12.81 -66.42 38.08
C THR A 358 12.12 -66.25 36.71
N SER A 359 12.77 -65.74 35.65
CA SER A 359 14.21 -65.57 35.32
C SER A 359 14.54 -64.14 34.82
N GLU A 360 15.68 -63.50 35.13
CA GLU A 360 17.03 -63.61 34.50
C GLU A 360 17.04 -63.37 32.96
N GLU A 361 17.95 -62.60 32.36
CA GLU A 361 19.20 -61.91 32.80
C GLU A 361 19.12 -60.37 32.54
N GLY A 362 19.99 -59.44 32.97
CA GLY A 362 21.30 -59.49 33.65
C GLY A 362 22.38 -58.71 32.84
N ARG A 363 23.28 -57.89 33.41
CA ARG A 363 23.43 -57.37 34.79
C ARG A 363 24.51 -56.25 34.83
N ASN A 364 24.43 -55.34 35.81
CA ASN A 364 25.57 -54.63 36.48
C ASN A 364 26.45 -53.60 35.69
N SER A 365 27.11 -52.62 36.33
CA SER A 365 26.94 -52.04 37.68
C SER A 365 27.76 -50.75 37.98
N ARG A 366 27.16 -49.84 38.77
CA ARG A 366 27.73 -49.08 39.93
C ARG A 366 28.87 -48.04 39.77
N THR A 367 28.70 -46.96 40.56
CA THR A 367 29.72 -46.12 41.27
C THR A 367 30.94 -45.64 40.47
N GLY A 368 31.13 -44.35 40.16
CA GLY A 368 31.07 -43.19 41.05
C GLY A 368 32.42 -42.44 41.02
N SER A 369 32.41 -41.16 41.41
CA SER A 369 33.58 -40.26 41.58
C SER A 369 34.13 -39.50 40.34
N GLN A 370 34.60 -38.28 40.66
CA GLN A 370 35.42 -37.34 39.89
C GLN A 370 34.78 -36.48 38.78
N GLU A 371 35.30 -35.25 38.71
CA GLU A 371 34.86 -34.14 37.88
C GLU A 371 35.56 -34.13 36.51
N MET A 372 34.96 -33.49 35.52
CA MET A 372 35.68 -32.57 34.62
C MET A 372 34.70 -31.52 34.06
N ILE A 373 34.74 -30.31 34.60
CA ILE A 373 34.03 -29.15 34.05
C ILE A 373 34.94 -28.47 33.03
N ILE A 374 34.63 -28.57 31.74
CA ILE A 374 35.34 -27.85 30.68
C ILE A 374 34.75 -26.44 30.56
N ASN A 375 35.24 -25.51 31.37
CA ASN A 375 34.99 -24.08 31.18
C ASN A 375 35.73 -23.59 29.93
N LYS A 376 35.00 -23.43 28.82
CA LYS A 376 35.55 -22.86 27.58
C LYS A 376 35.40 -21.34 27.57
N GLU A 377 36.38 -20.64 28.12
CA GLU A 377 36.51 -19.19 27.87
C GLU A 377 36.79 -18.93 26.39
N VAL A 378 36.02 -18.02 25.78
CA VAL A 378 36.23 -17.56 24.40
C VAL A 378 36.45 -16.06 24.41
N THR A 379 37.71 -15.65 24.33
CA THR A 379 38.12 -14.24 24.28
C THR A 379 38.05 -13.71 22.86
N TRP A 380 37.00 -12.95 22.55
CA TRP A 380 36.82 -12.31 21.24
C TRP A 380 37.74 -11.09 21.09
N LYS A 381 38.75 -11.20 20.23
CA LYS A 381 39.65 -10.10 19.88
C LYS A 381 39.16 -9.38 18.62
N VAL A 382 38.28 -8.40 18.80
CA VAL A 382 37.69 -7.64 17.67
C VAL A 382 38.74 -6.74 17.02
N THR A 383 39.20 -7.11 15.82
CA THR A 383 39.88 -6.21 14.88
C THR A 383 38.85 -5.58 13.94
N PRO A 384 38.76 -4.24 13.84
CA PRO A 384 37.80 -3.59 12.95
C PRO A 384 38.17 -3.87 11.49
N SER A 385 37.35 -4.67 10.82
CA SER A 385 37.48 -4.92 9.39
C SER A 385 36.87 -3.76 8.59
N LYS A 386 37.56 -3.38 7.51
CA LYS A 386 37.23 -2.20 6.70
C LYS A 386 35.90 -2.41 5.97
N VAL A 387 34.85 -1.67 6.36
CA VAL A 387 33.59 -1.65 5.59
C VAL A 387 33.87 -0.99 4.24
N ILE A 388 33.62 -1.71 3.15
CA ILE A 388 33.76 -1.19 1.78
C ILE A 388 32.46 -0.49 1.41
N VAL A 389 32.38 0.81 1.70
CA VAL A 389 31.36 1.69 1.13
C VAL A 389 31.92 2.26 -0.18
N THR A 390 31.61 1.61 -1.30
CA THR A 390 31.78 2.22 -2.62
C THR A 390 30.59 3.14 -2.91
N GLU A 391 30.89 4.43 -2.99
CA GLU A 391 30.45 5.41 -4.02
C GLU A 391 28.94 5.38 -4.40
N ASP A 392 28.16 6.45 -4.25
CA ASP A 392 28.54 7.87 -4.34
C ASP A 392 28.00 8.79 -3.22
N ILE A 393 28.83 9.77 -2.83
CA ILE A 393 28.51 11.21 -2.64
C ILE A 393 29.87 11.89 -2.33
N LYS A 394 30.38 12.71 -3.26
CA LYS A 394 31.65 13.45 -3.13
C LYS A 394 31.55 14.88 -3.70
N VAL A 395 30.75 15.74 -3.05
CA VAL A 395 30.86 17.20 -3.18
C VAL A 395 30.58 17.82 -1.81
N LEU A 396 31.36 18.83 -1.41
CA LEU A 396 31.35 19.49 -0.07
C LEU A 396 31.72 18.59 1.12
N ASP A 397 33.03 18.40 1.36
CA ASP A 397 33.61 18.58 2.72
C ASP A 397 35.15 18.80 2.74
N LEU A 398 35.81 18.93 1.58
CA LEU A 398 37.27 19.05 1.45
C LEU A 398 37.80 20.46 1.79
N ALA A 399 37.36 21.05 2.91
CA ALA A 399 37.63 22.45 3.25
C ALA A 399 38.02 22.72 4.71
N LEU A 400 37.92 21.75 5.64
CA LEU A 400 37.99 22.05 7.07
C LEU A 400 38.72 20.99 7.94
N HIS A 401 39.83 20.44 7.43
CA HIS A 401 40.62 19.41 8.14
C HIS A 401 42.15 19.57 8.05
N ILE A 402 42.67 20.81 8.01
CA ILE A 402 44.11 21.08 8.15
C ILE A 402 44.36 22.22 9.17
N THR A 403 44.17 21.93 10.46
CA THR A 403 44.89 22.62 11.56
C THR A 403 44.94 21.77 12.83
N SER A 404 46.07 21.87 13.55
CA SER A 404 46.27 21.46 14.96
C SER A 404 45.68 20.12 15.44
N ARG A 405 46.44 19.04 15.25
CA ARG A 405 46.71 18.13 16.39
C ARG A 405 47.69 18.84 17.32
N LEU A 406 47.42 18.88 18.64
CA LEU A 406 48.40 18.70 19.73
C LEU A 406 47.83 19.09 21.10
N SER A 407 47.51 18.11 21.94
CA SER A 407 48.01 18.01 23.32
C SER A 407 47.51 16.70 23.95
N LEU A 408 48.35 16.10 24.79
CA LEU A 408 48.06 14.91 25.57
C LEU A 408 48.55 15.19 26.99
N SER A 409 47.67 15.05 27.99
CA SER A 409 48.06 14.90 29.39
C SER A 409 46.94 14.19 30.15
N PRO A 410 47.23 13.23 31.05
CA PRO A 410 46.21 12.47 31.76
C PRO A 410 45.75 13.15 33.05
N GLY A 411 44.48 12.95 33.39
CA GLY A 411 43.88 13.30 34.68
C GLY A 411 42.55 12.56 34.84
N SER A 412 42.19 12.23 36.08
CA SER A 412 40.82 11.82 36.43
C SER A 412 39.89 13.03 36.38
N ASP A 413 38.58 12.79 36.20
CA ASP A 413 37.53 13.14 37.18
C ASP A 413 36.13 12.81 36.62
N GLU A 414 35.08 13.08 37.39
CA GLU A 414 33.69 12.61 37.16
C GLU A 414 33.08 13.03 35.80
N LYS A 415 32.47 12.06 35.10
CA LYS A 415 31.73 12.28 33.85
C LYS A 415 30.44 13.09 34.06
N THR A 416 30.58 14.41 34.11
CA THR A 416 29.49 15.40 34.09
C THR A 416 28.95 15.60 32.67
N MET A 417 28.26 14.58 32.14
CA MET A 417 27.51 14.72 30.88
C MET A 417 26.30 15.66 31.03
N SER A 418 25.94 16.30 29.93
CA SER A 418 25.01 17.44 29.86
C SER A 418 23.53 17.13 30.19
N GLU A 419 22.74 18.19 30.35
CA GLU A 419 21.30 18.11 30.58
C GLU A 419 20.55 17.41 29.43
N ILE A 420 19.70 16.45 29.79
CA ILE A 420 18.79 15.76 28.87
C ILE A 420 17.58 16.65 28.56
N VAL A 421 17.46 17.10 27.31
CA VAL A 421 16.34 17.93 26.80
C VAL A 421 15.36 17.06 26.03
N LEU A 422 14.06 17.36 26.09
CA LEU A 422 13.02 16.71 25.26
C LEU A 422 12.64 17.63 24.09
N ARG A 423 12.47 17.05 22.89
CA ARG A 423 11.88 17.74 21.73
C ARG A 423 11.21 16.76 20.78
N ASP A 424 10.45 17.28 19.82
CA ASP A 424 9.94 16.49 18.70
C ASP A 424 11.09 15.94 17.83
N ALA A 425 10.87 14.76 17.27
CA ALA A 425 11.76 14.10 16.32
C ALA A 425 11.71 14.75 14.93
N ARG A 426 12.86 14.79 14.24
CA ARG A 426 12.95 15.23 12.84
C ARG A 426 12.88 14.02 11.91
N TYR A 427 12.31 14.15 10.70
CA TYR A 427 12.22 13.04 9.74
C TYR A 427 13.61 12.47 9.34
N SER A 428 14.66 13.29 9.41
CA SER A 428 16.06 12.87 9.20
C SER A 428 16.62 11.97 10.31
N GLU A 429 15.99 11.96 11.50
CA GLU A 429 16.45 11.24 12.69
C GLU A 429 15.84 9.84 12.80
N LEU A 430 14.85 9.50 11.95
CA LEU A 430 14.19 8.20 11.97
C LEU A 430 15.13 6.98 11.86
N PRO A 431 16.30 7.03 11.17
CA PRO A 431 17.29 5.95 11.23
C PRO A 431 17.97 5.81 12.59
N GLU A 432 18.38 6.90 13.24
CA GLU A 432 19.00 6.86 14.58
C GLU A 432 17.98 6.45 15.66
N ILE A 433 16.71 6.81 15.47
CA ILE A 433 15.58 6.35 16.28
C ILE A 433 15.34 4.85 16.09
N ALA A 434 15.32 4.35 14.85
CA ALA A 434 15.16 2.93 14.56
C ALA A 434 16.27 2.08 15.19
N HIS A 435 17.53 2.55 15.11
CA HIS A 435 18.69 1.95 15.76
C HIS A 435 18.58 1.98 17.30
N THR A 436 18.15 3.12 17.87
CA THR A 436 17.89 3.23 19.32
C THR A 436 16.83 2.23 19.79
N MET A 437 15.85 1.90 18.96
CA MET A 437 14.82 0.90 19.27
C MET A 437 15.32 -0.54 19.11
N SER A 438 16.12 -0.85 18.08
CA SER A 438 16.70 -2.19 17.92
C SER A 438 17.67 -2.54 19.05
N GLU A 439 18.52 -1.60 19.49
CA GLU A 439 19.37 -1.78 20.68
C GLU A 439 18.55 -2.01 21.96
N ALA A 440 17.53 -1.17 22.20
CA ALA A 440 16.75 -1.23 23.43
C ALA A 440 15.90 -2.51 23.54
N PHE A 441 15.35 -2.99 22.42
CA PHE A 441 14.50 -4.19 22.35
C PHE A 441 15.26 -5.46 21.93
N TRP A 442 16.60 -5.43 21.83
CA TRP A 442 17.41 -6.57 21.36
C TRP A 442 17.20 -7.89 22.14
N LYS A 443 16.83 -7.77 23.42
CA LYS A 443 16.57 -8.90 24.35
C LYS A 443 15.10 -8.98 24.79
N ASP A 444 14.21 -8.27 24.10
CA ASP A 444 12.78 -8.34 24.34
C ASP A 444 12.20 -9.66 23.78
N ASN A 445 11.23 -10.25 24.47
CA ASN A 445 10.66 -11.54 24.08
C ASN A 445 9.78 -11.43 22.82
N LEU A 446 9.10 -10.30 22.62
CA LEU A 446 8.30 -10.03 21.44
C LEU A 446 9.17 -9.49 20.30
N PHE A 447 9.75 -8.30 20.48
CA PHE A 447 10.46 -7.58 19.42
C PHE A 447 11.84 -8.18 19.11
N GLY A 448 12.52 -8.74 20.10
CA GLY A 448 13.82 -9.38 19.94
C GLY A 448 13.69 -10.84 19.52
N GLU A 449 13.02 -11.67 20.32
CA GLU A 449 13.02 -13.12 20.13
C GLU A 449 12.00 -13.63 19.12
N LEU A 450 10.73 -13.24 19.24
CA LEU A 450 9.65 -13.75 18.40
C LEU A 450 9.64 -13.11 17.00
N ILE A 451 9.74 -11.77 16.92
CA ILE A 451 9.74 -11.05 15.65
C ILE A 451 11.09 -11.18 14.92
N HIS A 452 12.22 -11.14 15.65
CA HIS A 452 13.58 -11.18 15.08
C HIS A 452 14.43 -12.40 15.50
N PRO A 453 14.02 -13.64 15.18
CA PRO A 453 14.75 -14.86 15.56
C PRO A 453 16.15 -14.96 14.91
N HIS A 454 16.41 -14.21 13.84
CA HIS A 454 17.69 -14.23 13.11
C HIS A 454 18.55 -12.98 13.34
N ARG A 455 18.22 -12.11 14.31
CA ARG A 455 18.99 -10.88 14.65
C ARG A 455 20.48 -11.09 14.86
N ASN A 456 20.90 -12.22 15.47
CA ASN A 456 22.31 -12.53 15.69
C ASN A 456 23.08 -12.88 14.39
N ALA A 457 22.40 -13.19 13.29
CA ALA A 457 22.99 -13.46 11.99
C ALA A 457 22.97 -12.23 11.05
N TYR A 458 21.97 -11.35 11.22
CA TYR A 458 21.77 -10.14 10.42
C TYR A 458 21.46 -8.94 11.34
N PRO A 459 22.43 -8.43 12.12
CA PRO A 459 22.18 -7.38 13.10
C PRO A 459 21.70 -6.08 12.45
N ASP A 460 22.29 -5.69 11.33
CA ASP A 460 21.99 -4.44 10.61
C ASP A 460 20.57 -4.44 9.97
N ASP A 461 19.95 -5.62 9.80
CA ASP A 461 18.62 -5.76 9.21
C ASP A 461 17.49 -5.42 10.22
N VAL A 462 17.75 -5.53 11.53
CA VAL A 462 16.72 -5.31 12.58
C VAL A 462 16.18 -3.88 12.56
N ASP A 463 17.04 -2.90 12.23
CA ASP A 463 16.67 -1.49 12.10
C ASP A 463 15.60 -1.27 11.02
N LEU A 464 15.51 -2.14 10.02
CA LEU A 464 14.54 -2.02 8.91
C LEU A 464 13.09 -2.15 9.41
N TYR A 465 12.83 -3.01 10.40
CA TYR A 465 11.49 -3.18 10.99
C TYR A 465 10.98 -1.86 11.59
N TRP A 466 11.80 -1.24 12.43
CA TRP A 466 11.48 0.03 13.09
C TRP A 466 11.44 1.19 12.10
N LEU A 467 12.41 1.26 11.17
CA LEU A 467 12.53 2.36 10.20
C LEU A 467 11.34 2.42 9.22
N ARG A 468 10.84 1.28 8.75
CA ARG A 468 9.64 1.21 7.89
C ARG A 468 8.41 1.77 8.63
N ARG A 469 8.16 1.27 9.85
CA ARG A 469 7.04 1.73 10.70
C ARG A 469 7.15 3.21 11.05
N ALA A 470 8.32 3.67 11.47
CA ALA A 470 8.57 5.07 11.77
C ALA A 470 8.34 6.00 10.56
N ARG A 471 8.82 5.64 9.36
CA ARG A 471 8.61 6.45 8.14
C ARG A 471 7.15 6.57 7.69
N VAL A 472 6.29 5.62 8.03
CA VAL A 472 4.84 5.71 7.75
C VAL A 472 4.12 6.48 8.87
N ASN A 473 4.38 6.12 10.12
CA ASN A 473 3.67 6.65 11.28
C ASN A 473 4.14 8.06 11.70
N PHE A 474 5.25 8.57 11.16
CA PHE A 474 5.62 9.98 11.24
C PHE A 474 4.62 10.90 10.49
N TRP A 475 3.90 10.37 9.50
CA TRP A 475 2.85 11.09 8.77
C TRP A 475 1.45 10.87 9.37
N ASP A 476 1.35 10.21 10.52
CA ASP A 476 0.11 10.17 11.30
C ASP A 476 0.10 11.34 12.30
N TYR A 477 -0.76 12.32 12.06
CA TYR A 477 -0.82 13.52 12.91
C TYR A 477 -1.42 13.28 14.30
N ARG A 478 -1.99 12.11 14.58
CA ARG A 478 -2.40 11.68 15.92
C ARG A 478 -1.23 11.14 16.75
N TRP A 479 -0.10 10.83 16.10
CA TRP A 479 1.13 10.34 16.74
C TRP A 479 2.07 11.50 17.08
N ARG A 480 2.83 11.36 18.17
CA ARG A 480 3.88 12.28 18.61
C ARG A 480 5.16 11.51 18.88
N TRP A 481 6.19 11.86 18.13
CA TRP A 481 7.52 11.25 18.17
C TRP A 481 8.46 12.17 18.96
N LEU A 482 8.85 11.76 20.16
CA LEU A 482 9.59 12.60 21.10
C LEU A 482 10.96 12.02 21.42
N VAL A 483 12.02 12.73 21.02
CA VAL A 483 13.39 12.36 21.36
C VAL A 483 13.84 13.06 22.63
N ALA A 484 14.46 12.28 23.52
CA ALA A 484 15.30 12.79 24.59
C ALA A 484 16.72 12.90 24.05
N VAL A 485 17.28 14.10 24.08
CA VAL A 485 18.59 14.42 23.49
C VAL A 485 19.55 14.83 24.61
N ALA A 486 20.77 14.29 24.56
CA ALA A 486 21.89 14.76 25.35
C ALA A 486 22.94 15.38 24.41
N LYS A 487 23.76 16.31 24.92
CA LYS A 487 24.98 16.75 24.23
C LYS A 487 26.16 15.91 24.69
N ASP A 488 26.88 15.38 23.72
CA ASP A 488 28.14 14.65 23.91
C ASP A 488 29.28 15.59 24.35
N GLU A 489 30.43 15.02 24.75
CA GLU A 489 31.68 15.75 25.05
C GLU A 489 32.14 16.61 23.86
N SER A 490 31.81 16.21 22.63
CA SER A 490 32.01 16.99 21.39
C SER A 490 31.01 18.14 21.17
N GLY A 491 30.03 18.33 22.06
CA GLY A 491 28.93 19.28 21.90
C GLY A 491 27.81 18.84 20.94
N LYS A 492 27.98 17.73 20.23
CA LYS A 492 27.00 17.16 19.29
C LYS A 492 25.74 16.66 20.01
N GLU A 493 24.56 16.90 19.43
CA GLU A 493 23.32 16.23 19.84
C GLU A 493 23.40 14.72 19.57
N VAL A 494 23.05 13.90 20.57
CA VAL A 494 22.89 12.45 20.49
C VAL A 494 21.53 12.07 21.07
N ILE A 495 20.78 11.21 20.39
CA ILE A 495 19.46 10.75 20.86
C ILE A 495 19.68 9.74 21.99
N ALA A 496 19.37 10.12 23.23
CA ALA A 496 19.48 9.26 24.42
C ALA A 496 18.27 8.32 24.59
N GLY A 497 17.13 8.65 23.98
CA GLY A 497 15.91 7.83 23.97
C GLY A 497 14.79 8.42 23.13
N ILE A 498 13.74 7.63 22.91
CA ILE A 498 12.56 7.94 22.09
C ILE A 498 11.30 7.51 22.84
N ALA A 499 10.24 8.30 22.75
CA ALA A 499 8.87 7.88 23.04
C ALA A 499 7.93 8.15 21.86
N GLN A 500 6.96 7.26 21.68
CA GLN A 500 5.90 7.34 20.69
C GLN A 500 4.55 7.36 21.43
N TRP A 501 3.87 8.50 21.35
CA TRP A 501 2.57 8.73 21.99
C TRP A 501 1.49 8.90 20.93
N ALA A 502 0.39 8.14 21.01
CA ALA A 502 -0.77 8.24 20.14
C ALA A 502 -1.98 8.82 20.89
N ARG A 503 -2.71 9.76 20.26
CA ARG A 503 -3.97 10.28 20.78
C ARG A 503 -5.15 9.45 20.27
N LEU A 504 -5.74 8.64 21.14
CA LEU A 504 -6.90 7.78 20.86
C LEU A 504 -8.22 8.52 21.17
N GLY A 505 -9.31 8.12 20.51
CA GLY A 505 -10.63 8.74 20.65
C GLY A 505 -10.91 9.91 19.70
N ASP A 506 -12.14 10.42 19.71
CA ASP A 506 -12.63 11.53 18.87
C ASP A 506 -11.84 12.83 19.12
N GLY A 507 -11.32 13.03 20.34
CA GLY A 507 -10.44 14.15 20.66
C GLY A 507 -9.17 14.21 19.81
N GLY A 508 -8.72 13.07 19.27
CA GLY A 508 -7.60 12.99 18.34
C GLY A 508 -7.89 13.53 16.93
N GLU A 509 -9.15 13.61 16.49
CA GLU A 509 -9.51 14.15 15.17
C GLU A 509 -9.06 15.61 15.00
N LYS A 510 -8.98 16.37 16.10
CA LYS A 510 -8.50 17.76 16.13
C LYS A 510 -7.03 17.91 15.73
N LEU A 511 -6.26 16.81 15.73
CA LEU A 511 -4.87 16.78 15.29
C LEU A 511 -4.73 16.40 13.81
N GLU A 512 -5.79 15.85 13.20
CA GLU A 512 -5.78 15.40 11.80
C GLU A 512 -5.84 16.59 10.82
N CYS A 513 -5.30 16.41 9.62
CA CYS A 513 -5.37 17.43 8.57
C CYS A 513 -6.71 17.35 7.83
N TRP A 514 -7.26 18.52 7.47
CA TRP A 514 -8.58 18.61 6.84
C TRP A 514 -8.70 17.77 5.55
N TYR A 515 -9.91 17.36 5.17
CA TYR A 515 -10.09 16.21 4.27
C TYR A 515 -9.41 16.31 2.88
N LEU A 516 -9.26 17.50 2.29
CA LEU A 516 -8.52 17.71 1.02
C LEU A 516 -7.12 18.30 1.22
N ASP A 517 -6.54 18.23 2.41
CA ASP A 517 -5.15 18.62 2.62
C ASP A 517 -4.22 17.68 1.83
N PRO A 518 -3.32 18.19 0.96
CA PRO A 518 -2.39 17.35 0.22
C PRO A 518 -1.47 16.53 1.14
N ARG A 519 -1.29 16.93 2.41
CA ARG A 519 -0.54 16.17 3.42
C ARG A 519 -1.18 14.82 3.76
N ASN A 520 -2.49 14.66 3.58
CA ASN A 520 -3.17 13.37 3.76
C ASN A 520 -2.72 12.30 2.75
N LEU A 521 -2.02 12.70 1.67
CA LEU A 521 -1.38 11.77 0.74
C LEU A 521 -0.03 11.23 1.26
N LEU A 522 0.61 11.88 2.24
CA LEU A 522 1.97 11.52 2.68
C LEU A 522 2.01 10.17 3.41
N LYS A 523 1.05 9.87 4.29
CA LYS A 523 0.93 8.55 4.95
C LYS A 523 0.75 7.39 3.93
N PRO A 524 -0.23 7.41 3.00
CA PRO A 524 -0.37 6.34 2.01
C PRO A 524 0.77 6.29 0.99
N LEU A 525 1.35 7.43 0.56
CA LEU A 525 2.52 7.43 -0.32
C LEU A 525 3.76 6.86 0.38
N SER A 526 3.99 7.18 1.66
CA SER A 526 5.06 6.59 2.46
C SER A 526 4.84 5.09 2.66
N SER A 527 3.61 4.64 2.91
CA SER A 527 3.28 3.21 2.97
C SER A 527 3.56 2.48 1.66
N ILE A 528 3.23 3.05 0.50
CA ILE A 528 3.58 2.48 -0.81
C ILE A 528 5.10 2.47 -1.02
N ALA A 529 5.80 3.54 -0.65
CA ALA A 529 7.26 3.63 -0.76
C ALA A 529 7.98 2.62 0.16
N MET A 530 7.50 2.39 1.38
CA MET A 530 8.06 1.40 2.30
C MET A 530 7.74 -0.03 1.85
N ASN A 531 6.54 -0.29 1.31
CA ASN A 531 6.22 -1.55 0.64
C ASN A 531 7.21 -1.90 -0.48
N ILE A 532 7.55 -0.93 -1.34
CA ILE A 532 8.60 -1.10 -2.36
C ILE A 532 9.97 -1.31 -1.69
N HIS A 533 10.30 -0.56 -0.64
CA HIS A 533 11.57 -0.65 0.08
C HIS A 533 11.81 -2.03 0.71
N ALA A 534 10.81 -2.70 1.28
CA ALA A 534 11.01 -4.05 1.82
C ALA A 534 11.08 -5.13 0.75
N TRP A 535 10.46 -4.90 -0.42
CA TRP A 535 10.61 -5.81 -1.56
C TRP A 535 12.03 -5.75 -2.16
N VAL A 536 12.64 -4.55 -2.21
CA VAL A 536 14.04 -4.38 -2.65
C VAL A 536 15.05 -4.77 -1.55
N TRP A 537 14.76 -4.42 -0.30
CA TRP A 537 15.58 -4.73 0.89
C TRP A 537 14.74 -5.49 1.93
N PRO A 538 14.57 -6.82 1.79
CA PRO A 538 13.88 -7.63 2.77
C PRO A 538 14.65 -7.65 4.10
N ASN A 539 13.92 -7.73 5.23
CA ASN A 539 14.53 -7.89 6.55
C ASN A 539 14.82 -9.39 6.74
N ARG A 540 16.10 -9.77 6.82
CA ARG A 540 16.51 -11.17 7.01
C ARG A 540 16.63 -11.57 8.49
N ALA A 541 16.55 -10.60 9.40
CA ALA A 541 16.53 -10.84 10.84
C ALA A 541 15.15 -11.30 11.34
N SER A 542 14.07 -10.90 10.67
CA SER A 542 12.69 -11.18 11.04
C SER A 542 12.09 -12.44 10.42
N ASP A 543 11.16 -13.12 11.12
CA ASP A 543 10.26 -14.08 10.47
C ASP A 543 9.11 -13.32 9.76
N PRO A 544 8.93 -13.47 8.43
CA PRO A 544 7.85 -12.81 7.69
C PRO A 544 6.43 -13.17 8.14
N LYS A 545 6.24 -14.20 8.97
CA LYS A 545 4.95 -14.52 9.60
C LYS A 545 4.67 -13.65 10.82
N GLU A 546 5.68 -13.36 11.62
CA GLU A 546 5.50 -12.63 12.89
C GLU A 546 5.82 -11.14 12.77
N GLU A 547 6.33 -10.66 11.62
CA GLU A 547 6.48 -9.23 11.32
C GLU A 547 5.16 -8.43 11.43
N ASP A 548 3.98 -9.06 11.41
CA ASP A 548 2.65 -8.43 11.61
C ASP A 548 1.88 -8.90 12.86
N ILE A 549 2.56 -9.55 13.82
CA ILE A 549 1.90 -10.20 14.98
C ILE A 549 1.10 -9.22 15.86
N ILE A 550 1.57 -7.98 16.00
CA ILE A 550 0.94 -6.97 16.85
C ILE A 550 -0.32 -6.44 16.16
N GLU A 551 -0.23 -6.16 14.87
CA GLU A 551 -1.34 -5.74 14.02
C GLU A 551 -2.42 -6.83 13.89
N ARG A 552 -2.04 -8.11 13.92
CA ARG A 552 -2.97 -9.25 14.05
C ARG A 552 -3.62 -9.34 15.44
N ALA A 553 -2.95 -8.88 16.49
CA ALA A 553 -3.45 -8.98 17.87
C ALA A 553 -4.43 -7.86 18.25
N TYR A 554 -4.24 -6.63 17.75
CA TYR A 554 -5.06 -5.45 18.11
C TYR A 554 -6.59 -5.72 18.14
N PRO A 555 -7.21 -6.35 17.12
CA PRO A 555 -8.66 -6.63 17.11
C PRO A 555 -9.18 -7.56 18.21
N HIS A 556 -8.30 -8.24 18.95
CA HIS A 556 -8.67 -9.11 20.07
C HIS A 556 -8.71 -8.36 21.42
N PHE A 557 -8.15 -7.14 21.50
CA PHE A 557 -8.05 -6.36 22.73
C PHE A 557 -8.37 -4.85 22.58
N GLU A 558 -8.69 -4.36 21.37
CA GLU A 558 -9.02 -2.95 21.14
C GLU A 558 -10.22 -2.45 21.95
N ASP A 559 -11.19 -3.33 22.25
CA ASP A 559 -12.35 -3.09 23.14
C ASP A 559 -11.97 -2.57 24.54
N ILE A 560 -10.71 -2.71 24.98
CA ILE A 560 -10.25 -2.19 26.27
C ILE A 560 -10.21 -0.64 26.27
N TRP A 561 -9.96 0.00 25.11
CA TRP A 561 -10.08 1.45 24.91
C TRP A 561 -11.53 1.86 24.56
N SER A 562 -12.52 1.34 25.29
CA SER A 562 -13.94 1.68 25.11
C SER A 562 -14.51 2.50 26.27
N GLY A 563 -15.63 3.19 26.00
CA GLY A 563 -16.34 4.00 26.99
C GLY A 563 -15.44 5.04 27.65
N LYS A 564 -15.25 4.96 28.98
CA LYS A 564 -14.40 5.89 29.73
C LYS A 564 -12.90 5.83 29.35
N ARG A 565 -12.45 4.81 28.63
CA ARG A 565 -11.05 4.63 28.20
C ARG A 565 -10.80 4.97 26.72
N ALA A 566 -11.83 5.38 25.97
CA ALA A 566 -11.71 5.71 24.55
C ALA A 566 -10.90 7.00 24.32
N GLU A 567 -11.19 8.05 25.09
CA GLU A 567 -10.36 9.26 25.15
C GLU A 567 -9.11 8.98 25.98
N SER A 568 -7.97 8.75 25.30
CA SER A 568 -6.69 8.55 26.00
C SER A 568 -5.45 8.97 25.22
N TRP A 569 -4.39 9.27 25.96
CA TRP A 569 -3.02 9.25 25.44
C TRP A 569 -2.41 7.87 25.66
N TYR A 570 -2.07 7.18 24.57
CA TYR A 570 -1.45 5.85 24.60
C TYR A 570 0.05 5.96 24.33
N LEU A 571 0.87 5.42 25.23
CA LEU A 571 2.31 5.23 25.03
C LEU A 571 2.53 3.88 24.35
N GLU A 572 2.80 3.92 23.04
CA GLU A 572 2.93 2.73 22.19
C GLU A 572 4.37 2.22 22.13
N GLY A 573 5.35 3.12 22.24
CA GLY A 573 6.77 2.76 22.24
C GLY A 573 7.59 3.66 23.16
N LEU A 574 8.46 3.04 23.97
CA LEU A 574 9.44 3.72 24.80
C LEU A 574 10.78 2.98 24.73
N ALA A 575 11.82 3.63 24.21
CA ALA A 575 13.17 3.09 24.17
C ALA A 575 14.18 4.10 24.74
N VAL A 576 15.18 3.58 25.46
CA VAL A 576 16.29 4.36 26.02
C VAL A 576 17.56 3.57 25.75
N ARG A 577 18.54 4.21 25.08
CA ARG A 577 19.79 3.55 24.70
C ARG A 577 20.48 2.95 25.93
N PRO A 578 21.12 1.76 25.83
CA PRO A 578 21.75 1.09 26.97
C PRO A 578 22.71 1.97 27.79
N ASP A 579 23.49 2.82 27.12
CA ASP A 579 24.45 3.75 27.73
C ASP A 579 23.81 4.95 28.46
N PHE A 580 22.54 5.27 28.18
CA PHE A 580 21.77 6.33 28.84
C PHE A 580 20.70 5.81 29.84
N GLN A 581 20.60 4.48 30.03
CA GLN A 581 19.71 3.88 31.02
C GLN A 581 20.05 4.31 32.46
N ARG A 582 19.06 4.19 33.36
CA ARG A 582 19.09 4.66 34.77
C ARG A 582 19.28 6.18 34.97
N ARG A 583 19.60 6.98 33.94
CA ARG A 583 19.72 8.46 34.00
C ARG A 583 18.37 9.22 33.96
N ASN A 584 17.28 8.61 34.43
CA ASN A 584 15.90 9.13 34.37
C ASN A 584 15.34 9.55 32.98
N VAL A 585 16.03 9.25 31.86
CA VAL A 585 15.58 9.55 30.48
C VAL A 585 14.14 9.09 30.22
N GLY A 586 13.87 7.80 30.44
CA GLY A 586 12.54 7.23 30.27
C GLY A 586 11.48 7.86 31.19
N ARG A 587 11.85 8.25 32.41
CA ARG A 587 10.95 8.96 33.33
C ARG A 587 10.54 10.32 32.74
N LYS A 588 11.49 11.12 32.23
CA LYS A 588 11.20 12.40 31.55
C LYS A 588 10.24 12.19 30.37
N LEU A 589 10.52 11.22 29.50
CA LEU A 589 9.70 10.88 28.33
C LEU A 589 8.27 10.44 28.68
N VAL A 590 8.10 9.66 29.76
CA VAL A 590 6.77 9.26 30.26
C VAL A 590 6.01 10.46 30.83
N HIS A 591 6.66 11.31 31.63
CA HIS A 591 6.01 12.43 32.31
C HIS A 591 5.48 13.49 31.32
N TRP A 592 6.04 13.60 30.12
CA TRP A 592 5.50 14.46 29.06
C TRP A 592 4.07 14.08 28.67
N GLY A 593 3.80 12.79 28.40
CA GLY A 593 2.47 12.35 27.95
C GLY A 593 1.45 12.31 29.09
N LEU A 594 1.90 12.00 30.31
CA LEU A 594 1.08 12.16 31.52
C LEU A 594 0.67 13.62 31.73
N ALA A 595 1.53 14.60 31.38
CA ALA A 595 1.18 16.01 31.43
C ALA A 595 0.17 16.41 30.34
N GLN A 596 0.24 15.85 29.13
CA GLN A 596 -0.79 16.08 28.09
C GLN A 596 -2.15 15.50 28.52
N ALA A 597 -2.17 14.26 29.03
CA ALA A 597 -3.39 13.63 29.53
C ALA A 597 -4.03 14.43 30.68
N LYS A 598 -3.21 14.93 31.62
CA LYS A 598 -3.68 15.81 32.70
C LYS A 598 -4.19 17.17 32.19
N ALA A 599 -3.55 17.76 31.17
CA ALA A 599 -3.98 19.02 30.58
C ALA A 599 -5.31 18.91 29.82
N GLU A 600 -5.59 17.76 29.20
CA GLU A 600 -6.87 17.47 28.54
C GLU A 600 -7.95 16.90 29.48
N GLY A 601 -7.60 16.51 30.72
CA GLY A 601 -8.53 15.88 31.67
C GLY A 601 -8.93 14.44 31.29
N ILE A 602 -8.06 13.71 30.59
CA ILE A 602 -8.31 12.36 30.08
C ILE A 602 -7.33 11.34 30.68
N CYS A 603 -7.54 10.05 30.42
CA CYS A 603 -6.64 9.01 30.92
C CYS A 603 -5.40 8.85 30.03
N ALA A 604 -4.31 8.34 30.61
CA ALA A 604 -3.15 7.84 29.90
C ALA A 604 -3.08 6.31 30.00
N SER A 605 -2.60 5.64 28.95
CA SER A 605 -2.46 4.18 28.88
C SER A 605 -1.09 3.75 28.34
N VAL A 606 -0.63 2.56 28.71
CA VAL A 606 0.61 1.94 28.20
C VAL A 606 0.50 0.41 28.25
N VAL A 607 1.06 -0.27 27.24
CA VAL A 607 1.32 -1.73 27.27
C VAL A 607 2.77 -1.93 27.73
N SER A 608 2.98 -2.66 28.82
CA SER A 608 4.32 -2.89 29.36
C SER A 608 5.03 -4.08 28.68
N ALA A 609 6.27 -3.89 28.23
CA ALA A 609 7.19 -4.98 27.96
C ALA A 609 7.47 -5.80 29.24
N PHE A 610 7.87 -7.06 29.10
CA PHE A 610 8.11 -7.96 30.22
C PHE A 610 9.14 -7.41 31.22
N GLY A 611 8.80 -7.40 32.51
CA GLY A 611 9.68 -6.91 33.58
C GLY A 611 9.75 -5.38 33.72
N THR A 612 8.95 -4.63 32.95
CA THR A 612 8.89 -3.15 33.02
C THR A 612 7.71 -2.62 33.85
N GLU A 613 6.85 -3.49 34.39
CA GLU A 613 5.65 -3.16 35.16
C GLU A 613 5.94 -2.21 36.35
N GLU A 614 7.02 -2.48 37.08
CA GLU A 614 7.39 -1.68 38.25
C GLU A 614 7.88 -0.26 37.89
N PHE A 615 8.45 -0.08 36.69
CA PHE A 615 8.86 1.22 36.19
C PHE A 615 7.65 2.12 35.87
N TYR A 616 6.61 1.57 35.24
CA TYR A 616 5.38 2.31 34.95
C TYR A 616 4.61 2.65 36.23
N LYS A 617 4.52 1.72 37.19
CA LYS A 617 3.99 2.00 38.54
C LYS A 617 4.78 3.13 39.23
N LYS A 618 6.12 3.12 39.15
CA LYS A 618 7.00 4.21 39.66
C LYS A 618 6.93 5.52 38.86
N CYS A 619 6.20 5.57 37.76
CA CYS A 619 5.83 6.79 37.04
C CYS A 619 4.39 7.24 37.33
N GLY A 620 3.66 6.52 38.18
CA GLY A 620 2.27 6.83 38.52
C GLY A 620 1.28 6.38 37.44
N PHE A 621 1.47 5.21 36.82
CA PHE A 621 0.34 4.46 36.28
C PHE A 621 -0.19 3.55 37.40
N ASP A 622 -1.33 3.94 37.96
CA ASP A 622 -1.78 3.49 39.29
C ASP A 622 -2.78 2.31 39.19
N GLU A 623 -3.41 2.10 38.03
CA GLU A 623 -4.31 0.98 37.74
C GLU A 623 -3.68 0.01 36.72
N GLN A 624 -3.86 -1.30 36.94
CA GLN A 624 -3.55 -2.36 35.98
C GLN A 624 -4.87 -3.01 35.52
N TYR A 625 -5.24 -2.85 34.25
CA TYR A 625 -6.50 -3.35 33.72
C TYR A 625 -6.35 -3.74 32.25
N GLY A 626 -6.65 -5.00 31.92
CA GLY A 626 -6.47 -5.53 30.57
C GLY A 626 -5.03 -5.99 30.27
N SER A 627 -4.86 -6.62 29.10
CA SER A 627 -3.58 -7.04 28.54
C SER A 627 -3.74 -7.25 27.05
N ALA A 628 -2.72 -6.93 26.25
CA ALA A 628 -2.73 -7.12 24.79
C ALA A 628 -2.75 -8.60 24.33
N ARG A 629 -2.89 -9.53 25.29
CA ARG A 629 -2.95 -10.99 25.15
C ARG A 629 -4.37 -11.55 25.31
N GLN A 630 -5.35 -10.68 25.58
CA GLN A 630 -6.75 -11.06 25.79
C GLN A 630 -7.47 -11.29 24.46
N GLY A 631 -8.61 -11.99 24.52
CA GLY A 631 -9.42 -12.37 23.35
C GLY A 631 -9.07 -13.75 22.78
N GLU A 632 -10.10 -14.49 22.36
CA GLU A 632 -9.92 -15.84 21.79
C GLU A 632 -9.18 -15.78 20.46
N GLY A 633 -8.17 -16.64 20.28
CA GLY A 633 -7.36 -16.69 19.05
C GLY A 633 -6.29 -15.58 18.91
N ASN A 634 -6.08 -14.74 19.93
CA ASN A 634 -5.05 -13.70 19.92
C ASN A 634 -3.64 -14.33 19.80
N PRO A 635 -2.80 -13.95 18.80
CA PRO A 635 -1.47 -14.54 18.62
C PRO A 635 -0.45 -14.13 19.70
N LEU A 636 -0.71 -13.10 20.51
CA LEU A 636 0.12 -12.72 21.65
C LEU A 636 -0.22 -13.47 22.95
N ALA A 637 -1.19 -14.41 22.93
CA ALA A 637 -1.67 -15.11 24.13
C ALA A 637 -0.53 -15.74 24.97
N ASP A 638 0.43 -16.40 24.30
CA ASP A 638 1.54 -17.12 24.94
C ASP A 638 2.78 -16.24 25.22
N VAL A 639 2.77 -14.96 24.83
CA VAL A 639 3.89 -14.03 25.08
C VAL A 639 3.86 -13.57 26.55
N GLU A 640 4.99 -13.48 27.23
CA GLU A 640 5.04 -12.96 28.60
C GLU A 640 5.05 -11.42 28.66
N GLY A 641 4.47 -10.82 29.71
CA GLY A 641 4.33 -9.38 29.85
C GLY A 641 3.05 -8.84 29.21
N ALA A 642 3.16 -7.79 28.40
CA ALA A 642 2.07 -7.15 27.66
C ALA A 642 0.85 -6.75 28.53
N ASN A 643 1.11 -6.34 29.78
CA ASN A 643 0.11 -5.88 30.74
C ASN A 643 -0.28 -4.42 30.44
N MET A 644 -1.57 -4.08 30.55
CA MET A 644 -2.05 -2.72 30.30
C MET A 644 -2.18 -1.93 31.60
N PHE A 645 -1.56 -0.75 31.62
CA PHE A 645 -1.52 0.16 32.76
C PHE A 645 -2.17 1.51 32.43
N TRP A 646 -2.84 2.09 33.42
CA TRP A 646 -3.66 3.28 33.27
C TRP A 646 -3.34 4.32 34.33
N LYS A 647 -3.38 5.59 33.92
CA LYS A 647 -3.48 6.74 34.82
C LYS A 647 -4.75 7.51 34.49
N TRP A 648 -5.65 7.63 35.47
CA TRP A 648 -6.81 8.51 35.36
C TRP A 648 -6.40 9.97 35.63
N PRO A 649 -7.16 10.96 35.12
CA PRO A 649 -7.00 12.34 35.56
C PRO A 649 -7.27 12.43 37.07
N GLU A 650 -6.59 13.37 37.74
CA GLU A 650 -6.95 13.78 39.10
C GLU A 650 -8.34 14.44 39.07
N ALA A 651 -9.18 14.09 40.05
CA ALA A 651 -10.61 14.44 40.09
C ALA A 651 -10.91 15.74 40.87
#